data_AF-A0A4Q5TSW7-F1
#
_entry.id   AF-A0A4Q5TSW7-F1
#
_cell.length_a   1.000
_cell.length_b   1.000
_cell.length_c   1.000
_cell.angle_alpha   90.00
_cell.angle_beta   90.00
_cell.angle_gamma   90.00
#
_symmetry.space_group_name_H-M   'P 1'
#
loop_
_entity.id
_entity.type
_entity.pdbx_description
1 polymer ?
#
loop_
_entity_poly.entity_id
_entity_poly.type
_entity_poly.pdbx_seq_one_letter_code
_entity_poly.pdbx_strand_id
1 'polypeptide(L)'
;MHILRIKFSDSLYLTGIVLLSICTAILVLSPLDPAGSGDILSPWFIVSFTIATGYFIMLWAAGRLRRGREGLQPLILSLVCFLLSAFLLNRHMHVFQPLTGWFRLVLVTCTLNLLLYNFIEYLPRPLPFIVSFIGGVSFMTFLYLSLYLAPVYPIGILALPVLGLSVVTFIPMLLCIYSVRLNNRLSENKPVMIRGYFAGMATIAIGAVVFLSCWTVASNRLGTTYLHPEVQSELPAWVQVAARTAPGSMSEKILQTGIEYDAPSPGSSILNLRSNENVKHDPLVMFAALLVPPSRIPEAEKEKILRSIHGGSHVFEDRLWSGYGLETDSVRTTVELWPAFRMAYTDLLMNVNIRDDQDRFGQREAIYTFQLPEGAVVSSLSLWIDGIEQKGLLTSQGKADTAYKTIVGVQRRDPSVVHWREGNRVSVRVFPIVHGAGRKFRIGVTSPVKETATGLDYERIEFTGPDPQAASMKTEVFLHSQYPLVDPAGVFAQVQAGQYRAGTGTGTNWQLSMVKEPIATAGFSFDGNHYQLVESPKRYAHFAPGSVCLDLNSNWTREEFDKVLAATAGKPVYTTDANHRLVRLTANNQEALFNDARLLRFSLFPFHQVTDAANTIVIGKPTVISPDLQVLKETDYMRGLRQSLKNQTTKTKYFSLNDTLSPLLRSLQESRHLLVDRGTVAQLTTLIGRSEFVADPETVDRQQFGRGEYVIQRSEKPAATLAPDHLMRLYAYNHILSAVNRAGTDLSTPSDSILREATAANIVTPFSSLIVLETQADYDRFDIKADSNSLGNASIKSKGAVPEPHEWALIILGLGFILYIRFRHRFSFNFKG
;
A
#
# COMPACT_ATOMS: atom_id res chain seq x y z
N MET A 1 35.74 -0.37 -42.49
CA MET A 1 34.46 -0.04 -43.18
C MET A 1 34.08 -1.01 -44.30
N HIS A 2 35.00 -1.49 -45.16
CA HIS A 2 34.66 -2.32 -46.32
C HIS A 2 34.01 -3.69 -45.99
N ILE A 3 34.36 -4.30 -44.85
CA ILE A 3 33.91 -5.65 -44.45
C ILE A 3 32.63 -5.63 -43.59
N LEU A 4 32.39 -4.55 -42.82
CA LEU A 4 31.07 -4.29 -42.21
C LEU A 4 29.97 -4.20 -43.28
N ARG A 5 30.31 -3.67 -44.46
CA ARG A 5 29.45 -3.66 -45.66
C ARG A 5 29.13 -5.07 -46.18
N ILE A 6 30.00 -6.06 -45.97
CA ILE A 6 29.82 -7.43 -46.46
C ILE A 6 28.86 -8.22 -45.56
N LYS A 7 28.96 -8.15 -44.23
CA LYS A 7 27.96 -8.82 -43.38
C LYS A 7 26.58 -8.14 -43.35
N PHE A 8 26.52 -6.83 -43.56
CA PHE A 8 25.26 -6.13 -43.85
C PHE A 8 24.73 -6.39 -45.28
N SER A 9 25.46 -7.13 -46.12
CA SER A 9 25.00 -7.55 -47.45
C SER A 9 24.26 -8.90 -47.45
N ASP A 10 24.27 -9.65 -46.34
CA ASP A 10 23.39 -10.82 -46.21
C ASP A 10 21.95 -10.34 -46.03
N SER A 11 21.22 -10.30 -47.15
CA SER A 11 19.84 -9.82 -47.22
C SER A 11 18.92 -10.59 -46.28
N LEU A 12 19.17 -11.88 -46.03
CA LEU A 12 18.34 -12.69 -45.13
C LEU A 12 18.59 -12.34 -43.66
N TYR A 13 19.84 -12.09 -43.28
CA TYR A 13 20.17 -11.66 -41.92
C TYR A 13 19.63 -10.25 -41.64
N LEU A 14 19.75 -9.33 -42.59
CA LEU A 14 19.19 -7.97 -42.49
C LEU A 14 17.66 -8.01 -42.38
N THR A 15 17.02 -8.83 -43.21
CA THR A 15 15.56 -9.08 -43.12
C THR A 15 15.20 -9.59 -41.73
N GLY A 16 15.96 -10.53 -41.17
CA GLY A 16 15.76 -11.03 -39.81
C GLY A 16 15.86 -9.95 -38.73
N ILE A 17 16.80 -9.01 -38.84
CA ILE A 17 16.91 -7.87 -37.90
C ILE A 17 15.67 -6.98 -37.99
N VAL A 18 15.24 -6.64 -39.21
CA VAL A 18 14.05 -5.80 -39.42
C VAL A 18 12.81 -6.46 -38.83
N LEU A 19 12.60 -7.75 -39.10
CA LEU A 19 11.48 -8.52 -38.55
C LEU A 19 11.56 -8.63 -37.03
N LEU A 20 12.75 -8.82 -36.45
CA LEU A 20 12.95 -8.83 -35.00
C LEU A 20 12.61 -7.46 -34.37
N SER A 21 12.99 -6.36 -35.00
CA SER A 21 12.62 -5.01 -34.56
C SER A 21 11.11 -4.80 -34.58
N ILE A 22 10.43 -5.32 -35.61
CA ILE A 22 8.96 -5.30 -35.70
C ILE A 22 8.34 -6.13 -34.57
N CYS A 23 8.77 -7.39 -34.36
CA CYS A 23 8.30 -8.22 -33.24
C CYS A 23 8.55 -7.56 -31.88
N THR A 24 9.68 -6.88 -31.71
CA THR A 24 10.01 -6.15 -30.49
C THR A 24 9.07 -4.95 -30.29
N ALA A 25 8.81 -4.18 -31.35
CA ALA A 25 7.85 -3.08 -31.32
C ALA A 25 6.45 -3.58 -30.99
N ILE A 26 6.03 -4.72 -31.56
CA ILE A 26 4.75 -5.37 -31.20
C ILE A 26 4.74 -5.73 -29.72
N LEU A 27 5.79 -6.35 -29.17
CA LEU A 27 5.84 -6.69 -27.74
C LEU A 27 5.79 -5.45 -26.82
N VAL A 28 6.44 -4.35 -27.20
CA VAL A 28 6.49 -3.12 -26.39
C VAL A 28 5.20 -2.30 -26.50
N LEU A 29 4.63 -2.21 -27.69
CA LEU A 29 3.41 -1.43 -27.97
C LEU A 29 2.13 -2.21 -27.70
N SER A 30 2.21 -3.55 -27.62
CA SER A 30 1.04 -4.36 -27.29
C SER A 30 0.59 -4.09 -25.86
N PRO A 31 -0.73 -3.98 -25.65
CA PRO A 31 -1.32 -3.81 -24.33
C PRO A 31 -0.93 -4.92 -23.35
N LEU A 32 -0.84 -4.58 -22.07
CA LEU A 32 -0.51 -5.52 -20.99
C LEU A 32 -1.81 -6.20 -20.54
N ASP A 33 -2.30 -7.15 -21.34
CA ASP A 33 -3.58 -7.82 -21.10
C ASP A 33 -3.52 -8.75 -19.85
N PRO A 34 -4.52 -8.72 -18.94
CA PRO A 34 -4.84 -9.85 -18.06
C PRO A 34 -5.45 -11.02 -18.81
N ALA A 35 -5.06 -12.23 -18.42
CA ALA A 35 -5.73 -13.46 -18.85
C ALA A 35 -7.21 -13.50 -18.48
N GLY A 36 -8.01 -14.02 -19.42
CA GLY A 36 -9.44 -14.25 -19.22
C GLY A 36 -10.30 -13.96 -20.45
N SER A 37 -9.72 -13.45 -21.53
CA SER A 37 -10.41 -13.37 -22.81
C SER A 37 -10.82 -14.77 -23.28
N GLY A 38 -12.07 -14.94 -23.69
CA GLY A 38 -12.53 -16.17 -24.34
C GLY A 38 -11.79 -16.47 -25.65
N ASP A 39 -11.02 -15.52 -26.18
CA ASP A 39 -10.14 -15.69 -27.33
C ASP A 39 -8.72 -16.07 -26.90
N ILE A 40 -8.42 -17.36 -27.02
CA ILE A 40 -7.13 -17.98 -26.67
C ILE A 40 -5.93 -17.35 -27.43
N LEU A 41 -6.18 -16.63 -28.54
CA LEU A 41 -5.15 -16.13 -29.46
C LEU A 41 -5.31 -14.64 -29.76
N SER A 42 -4.50 -13.80 -29.09
CA SER A 42 -4.44 -12.36 -29.37
C SER A 42 -4.00 -12.05 -30.81
N PRO A 43 -4.59 -11.04 -31.50
CA PRO A 43 -4.16 -10.61 -32.82
C PRO A 43 -2.67 -10.23 -32.87
N TRP A 44 -2.15 -9.60 -31.81
CA TRP A 44 -0.72 -9.25 -31.69
C TRP A 44 0.17 -10.48 -31.68
N PHE A 45 -0.25 -11.51 -30.94
CA PHE A 45 0.42 -12.80 -30.93
C PHE A 45 0.39 -13.44 -32.33
N ILE A 46 -0.78 -13.50 -32.99
CA ILE A 46 -0.94 -14.11 -34.31
C ILE A 46 -0.03 -13.42 -35.34
N VAL A 47 0.02 -12.08 -35.35
CA VAL A 47 0.88 -11.31 -36.26
C VAL A 47 2.36 -11.60 -35.98
N SER A 48 2.80 -11.52 -34.72
CA SER A 48 4.19 -11.81 -34.36
C SER A 48 4.59 -13.26 -34.70
N PHE A 49 3.72 -14.21 -34.42
CA PHE A 49 3.94 -15.64 -34.71
C PHE A 49 3.97 -15.91 -36.22
N THR A 50 3.14 -15.22 -37.00
CA THR A 50 3.14 -15.30 -38.47
C THR A 50 4.44 -14.74 -39.05
N ILE A 51 4.94 -13.62 -38.51
CA ILE A 51 6.25 -13.06 -38.88
C ILE A 51 7.38 -14.05 -38.59
N ALA A 52 7.40 -14.63 -37.38
CA ALA A 52 8.42 -15.60 -36.98
C ALA A 52 8.40 -16.86 -37.86
N THR A 53 7.21 -17.39 -38.13
CA THR A 53 6.99 -18.54 -39.02
C THR A 53 7.36 -18.24 -40.46
N GLY A 54 6.95 -17.10 -41.00
CA GLY A 54 7.28 -16.67 -42.36
C GLY A 54 8.79 -16.51 -42.57
N TYR A 55 9.48 -15.93 -41.60
CA TYR A 55 10.95 -15.83 -41.64
C TYR A 55 11.61 -17.22 -41.58
N PHE A 56 11.12 -18.12 -40.72
CA PHE A 56 11.62 -19.50 -40.66
C PHE A 56 11.44 -20.25 -42.00
N ILE A 57 10.27 -20.13 -42.62
CA ILE A 57 9.98 -20.72 -43.94
C ILE A 57 10.89 -20.12 -45.01
N MET A 58 11.14 -18.81 -44.99
CA MET A 58 12.05 -18.15 -45.91
C MET A 58 13.48 -18.72 -45.78
N LEU A 59 13.98 -18.93 -44.56
CA LEU A 59 15.28 -19.56 -44.32
C LEU A 59 15.32 -21.01 -44.81
N TRP A 60 14.23 -21.75 -44.64
CA TRP A 60 14.09 -23.11 -45.14
C TRP A 60 14.08 -23.18 -46.66
N ALA A 61 13.26 -22.35 -47.33
CA ALA A 61 13.15 -22.26 -48.78
C ALA A 61 14.45 -21.80 -49.45
N ALA A 62 15.16 -20.85 -48.83
CA ALA A 62 16.50 -20.43 -49.26
C ALA A 62 17.58 -21.51 -49.01
N GLY A 63 17.23 -22.63 -48.36
CA GLY A 63 18.14 -23.72 -48.03
C GLY A 63 19.19 -23.35 -46.99
N ARG A 64 19.07 -22.21 -46.30
CA ARG A 64 20.01 -21.75 -45.27
C ARG A 64 20.04 -22.65 -44.05
N LEU A 65 18.97 -23.39 -43.79
CA LEU A 65 18.89 -24.39 -42.72
C LEU A 65 19.69 -25.67 -43.01
N ARG A 66 20.20 -25.86 -44.25
CA ARG A 66 21.06 -27.00 -44.60
C ARG A 66 22.49 -26.78 -44.08
N ARG A 67 23.15 -27.88 -43.67
CA ARG A 67 24.52 -27.87 -43.15
C ARG A 67 25.48 -27.20 -44.14
N GLY A 68 26.35 -26.31 -43.65
CA GLY A 68 27.40 -25.65 -44.45
C GLY A 68 27.01 -24.34 -45.15
N ARG A 69 25.73 -23.89 -45.09
CA ARG A 69 25.26 -22.66 -45.78
C ARG A 69 25.13 -21.42 -44.89
N GLU A 70 25.91 -21.38 -43.81
CA GLU A 70 26.00 -20.26 -42.86
C GLU A 70 24.69 -19.80 -42.20
N GLY A 71 23.61 -20.57 -42.25
CA GLY A 71 22.30 -20.15 -41.72
C GLY A 71 22.13 -20.17 -40.20
N LEU A 72 23.18 -20.41 -39.41
CA LEU A 72 23.09 -20.56 -37.97
C LEU A 72 22.72 -19.24 -37.26
N GLN A 73 23.28 -18.11 -37.71
CA GLN A 73 22.95 -16.79 -37.18
C GLN A 73 21.52 -16.34 -37.57
N PRO A 74 21.10 -16.43 -38.85
CA PRO A 74 19.70 -16.22 -39.23
C PRO A 74 18.70 -17.11 -38.49
N LEU A 75 19.05 -18.38 -38.22
CA LEU A 75 18.22 -19.29 -37.44
C LEU A 75 18.03 -18.81 -35.99
N ILE A 76 19.09 -18.32 -35.33
CA ILE A 76 18.98 -17.77 -33.98
C ILE A 76 18.07 -16.54 -33.95
N LEU A 77 18.14 -15.65 -34.95
CA LEU A 77 17.20 -14.53 -35.08
C LEU A 77 15.75 -15.04 -35.15
N SER A 78 15.50 -16.07 -35.95
CA SER A 78 14.17 -16.68 -36.07
C SER A 78 13.69 -17.23 -34.72
N LEU A 79 14.56 -17.92 -33.97
CA LEU A 79 14.23 -18.43 -32.64
C LEU A 79 13.94 -17.31 -31.64
N VAL A 80 14.64 -16.17 -31.71
CA VAL A 80 14.35 -14.99 -30.86
C VAL A 80 12.99 -14.38 -31.24
N CYS A 81 12.63 -14.29 -32.54
CA CYS A 81 11.28 -13.86 -32.95
C CYS A 81 10.18 -14.79 -32.40
N PHE A 82 10.41 -16.10 -32.40
CA PHE A 82 9.50 -17.05 -31.77
C PHE A 82 9.44 -16.88 -30.26
N LEU A 83 10.56 -16.58 -29.60
CA LEU A 83 10.60 -16.31 -28.15
C LEU A 83 9.77 -15.07 -27.78
N LEU A 84 9.87 -13.98 -28.57
CA LEU A 84 9.03 -12.79 -28.38
C LEU A 84 7.53 -13.13 -28.55
N SER A 85 7.21 -13.98 -29.52
CA SER A 85 5.84 -14.47 -29.72
C SER A 85 5.37 -15.33 -28.54
N ALA A 86 6.25 -16.15 -27.94
CA ALA A 86 5.93 -16.91 -26.74
C ALA A 86 5.61 -15.99 -25.54
N PHE A 87 6.33 -14.88 -25.37
CA PHE A 87 6.02 -13.89 -24.31
C PHE A 87 4.73 -13.13 -24.56
N LEU A 88 4.35 -12.88 -25.81
CA LEU A 88 3.02 -12.35 -26.16
C LEU A 88 1.92 -13.34 -25.80
N LEU A 89 2.10 -14.63 -26.12
CA LEU A 89 1.16 -15.68 -25.75
C LEU A 89 1.03 -15.80 -24.23
N ASN A 90 2.13 -15.65 -23.50
CA ASN A 90 2.16 -15.75 -22.05
C ASN A 90 1.31 -14.68 -21.34
N ARG A 91 0.99 -13.55 -21.99
CA ARG A 91 0.07 -12.54 -21.42
C ARG A 91 -1.36 -13.06 -21.34
N HIS A 92 -1.75 -13.96 -22.25
CA HIS A 92 -3.10 -14.53 -22.36
C HIS A 92 -3.22 -15.91 -21.72
N MET A 93 -2.22 -16.75 -21.96
CA MET A 93 -2.08 -18.07 -21.35
C MET A 93 -0.91 -18.02 -20.37
N HIS A 94 -1.19 -17.78 -19.07
CA HIS A 94 -0.17 -17.68 -18.03
C HIS A 94 0.55 -19.02 -17.81
N VAL A 95 1.56 -19.27 -18.63
CA VAL A 95 2.52 -20.36 -18.41
C VAL A 95 3.52 -19.92 -17.35
N PHE A 96 3.94 -18.66 -17.38
CA PHE A 96 4.69 -17.98 -16.33
C PHE A 96 3.83 -16.89 -15.71
N GLN A 97 3.88 -16.76 -14.38
CA GLN A 97 3.44 -15.54 -13.71
C GLN A 97 4.29 -14.32 -14.16
N PRO A 98 3.84 -13.07 -13.95
CA PRO A 98 4.60 -11.88 -14.31
C PRO A 98 6.05 -11.95 -13.80
N LEU A 99 7.02 -11.80 -14.71
CA LEU A 99 8.45 -11.93 -14.40
C LEU A 99 8.94 -10.77 -13.52
N THR A 100 9.86 -11.08 -12.59
CA THR A 100 10.56 -10.04 -11.81
C THR A 100 11.34 -9.07 -12.71
N GLY A 101 11.52 -7.83 -12.24
CA GLY A 101 12.21 -6.78 -13.00
C GLY A 101 13.63 -7.15 -13.42
N TRP A 102 14.40 -7.76 -12.50
CA TRP A 102 15.77 -8.18 -12.78
C TRP A 102 15.82 -9.29 -13.83
N PHE A 103 14.89 -10.24 -13.80
CA PHE A 103 14.89 -11.36 -14.75
C PHE A 103 14.49 -10.90 -16.16
N ARG A 104 13.57 -9.93 -16.27
CA ARG A 104 13.27 -9.25 -17.54
C ARG A 104 14.53 -8.62 -18.15
N LEU A 105 15.33 -7.93 -17.33
CA LEU A 105 16.60 -7.33 -17.78
C LEU A 105 17.60 -8.39 -18.27
N VAL A 106 17.71 -9.52 -17.56
CA VAL A 106 18.56 -10.66 -17.97
C VAL A 106 18.12 -11.21 -19.32
N LEU A 107 16.83 -11.42 -19.54
CA LEU A 107 16.31 -11.93 -20.82
C LEU A 107 16.58 -10.98 -22.00
N VAL A 108 16.37 -9.68 -21.80
CA VAL A 108 16.71 -8.66 -22.82
C VAL A 108 18.22 -8.68 -23.09
N THR A 109 19.04 -8.75 -22.05
CA THR A 109 20.50 -8.83 -22.21
C THR A 109 20.94 -10.08 -22.97
N CYS A 110 20.34 -11.24 -22.66
CA CYS A 110 20.63 -12.51 -23.33
C CYS A 110 20.27 -12.45 -24.82
N THR A 111 19.09 -11.95 -25.16
CA THR A 111 18.62 -11.84 -26.54
C THR A 111 19.44 -10.84 -27.37
N LEU A 112 19.79 -9.67 -26.81
CA LEU A 112 20.68 -8.71 -27.46
C LEU A 112 22.09 -9.28 -27.68
N ASN A 113 22.63 -10.02 -26.69
CA ASN A 113 23.95 -10.63 -26.81
C ASN A 113 24.04 -11.65 -27.95
N LEU A 114 22.97 -12.41 -28.21
CA LEU A 114 22.91 -13.34 -29.34
C LEU A 114 23.10 -12.63 -30.70
N LEU A 115 22.70 -11.36 -30.82
CA LEU A 115 22.91 -10.56 -32.05
C LEU A 115 24.40 -10.20 -32.26
N LEU A 116 25.14 -10.02 -31.17
CA LEU A 116 26.56 -9.63 -31.21
C LEU A 116 27.46 -10.74 -31.77
N TYR A 117 27.03 -12.00 -31.69
CA TYR A 117 27.78 -13.14 -32.24
C TYR A 117 28.01 -13.02 -33.76
N ASN A 118 27.17 -12.29 -34.50
CA ASN A 118 27.42 -12.06 -35.92
C ASN A 118 28.68 -11.20 -36.17
N PHE A 119 28.99 -10.29 -35.24
CA PHE A 119 30.08 -9.34 -35.37
C PHE A 119 31.35 -9.78 -34.62
N ILE A 120 31.34 -10.96 -34.00
CA ILE A 120 32.37 -11.45 -33.07
C ILE A 120 33.79 -11.45 -33.65
N GLU A 121 33.93 -11.71 -34.95
CA GLU A 121 35.22 -11.78 -35.63
C GLU A 121 35.91 -10.42 -35.66
N TYR A 122 35.13 -9.33 -35.68
CA TYR A 122 35.60 -7.95 -35.80
C TYR A 122 35.74 -7.23 -34.46
N LEU A 123 35.23 -7.82 -33.38
CA LEU A 123 35.29 -7.19 -32.07
C LEU A 123 36.75 -7.20 -31.53
N PRO A 124 37.28 -6.06 -31.06
CA PRO A 124 38.60 -5.99 -30.42
C PRO A 124 38.62 -6.81 -29.12
N ARG A 125 39.79 -7.31 -28.73
CA ARG A 125 39.96 -7.91 -27.38
C ARG A 125 39.77 -6.79 -26.34
N PRO A 126 38.95 -6.96 -25.27
CA PRO A 126 38.45 -8.20 -24.66
C PRO A 126 37.01 -8.63 -25.04
N LEU A 127 36.35 -7.95 -25.98
CA LEU A 127 34.91 -8.12 -26.23
C LEU A 127 34.45 -9.54 -26.62
N PRO A 128 35.20 -10.35 -27.39
CA PRO A 128 34.79 -11.73 -27.68
C PRO A 128 34.65 -12.61 -26.44
N PHE A 129 35.46 -12.38 -25.41
CA PHE A 129 35.33 -13.08 -24.14
C PHE A 129 34.04 -12.67 -23.43
N ILE A 130 33.72 -11.37 -23.39
CA ILE A 130 32.51 -10.83 -22.75
C ILE A 130 31.25 -11.34 -23.44
N VAL A 131 31.21 -11.31 -24.78
CA VAL A 131 30.04 -11.82 -25.55
C VAL A 131 29.84 -13.31 -25.30
N SER A 132 30.93 -14.10 -25.30
CA SER A 132 30.84 -15.52 -24.96
C SER A 132 30.45 -15.76 -23.51
N PHE A 133 30.92 -14.95 -22.56
CA PHE A 133 30.53 -15.00 -21.16
C PHE A 133 29.03 -14.78 -20.98
N ILE A 134 28.48 -13.73 -21.58
CA ILE A 134 27.02 -13.49 -21.58
C ILE A 134 26.30 -14.61 -22.34
N GLY A 135 26.93 -15.22 -23.35
CA GLY A 135 26.42 -16.41 -24.03
C GLY A 135 26.26 -17.62 -23.08
N GLY A 136 27.22 -17.83 -22.18
CA GLY A 136 27.11 -18.84 -21.11
C GLY A 136 25.99 -18.55 -20.13
N VAL A 137 25.80 -17.28 -19.75
CA VAL A 137 24.64 -16.83 -18.95
C VAL A 137 23.32 -17.07 -19.68
N SER A 138 23.29 -16.79 -21.00
CA SER A 138 22.12 -17.00 -21.86
C SER A 138 21.73 -18.46 -21.90
N PHE A 139 22.72 -19.36 -22.04
CA PHE A 139 22.48 -20.80 -22.01
C PHE A 139 21.83 -21.25 -20.70
N MET A 140 22.32 -20.80 -19.55
CA MET A 140 21.73 -21.16 -18.25
C MET A 140 20.32 -20.60 -18.08
N THR A 141 20.07 -19.39 -18.60
CA THR A 141 18.74 -18.76 -18.57
C THR A 141 17.73 -19.54 -19.42
N PHE A 142 18.09 -19.91 -20.65
CA PHE A 142 17.20 -20.71 -21.51
C PHE A 142 17.07 -22.16 -21.02
N LEU A 143 18.10 -22.70 -20.36
CA LEU A 143 18.05 -24.03 -19.76
C LEU A 143 17.02 -24.05 -18.63
N TYR A 144 17.02 -23.03 -17.77
CA TYR A 144 16.00 -22.86 -16.74
C TYR A 144 14.58 -22.82 -17.34
N LEU A 145 14.35 -21.95 -18.34
CA LEU A 145 13.03 -21.86 -18.98
C LEU A 145 12.61 -23.18 -19.64
N SER A 146 13.56 -23.89 -20.26
CA SER A 146 13.32 -25.21 -20.84
C SER A 146 12.94 -26.26 -19.80
N LEU A 147 13.59 -26.25 -18.63
CA LEU A 147 13.29 -27.18 -17.54
C LEU A 147 11.92 -26.87 -16.92
N TYR A 148 11.59 -25.59 -16.76
CA TYR A 148 10.28 -25.16 -16.27
C TYR A 148 9.14 -25.60 -17.20
N LEU A 149 9.34 -25.52 -18.52
CA LEU A 149 8.36 -25.94 -19.52
C LEU A 149 8.31 -27.46 -19.78
N ALA A 150 9.25 -28.24 -19.22
CA ALA A 150 9.34 -29.68 -19.46
C ALA A 150 8.03 -30.46 -19.24
N PRO A 151 7.21 -30.15 -18.21
CA PRO A 151 5.93 -30.82 -18.00
C PRO A 151 4.90 -30.59 -19.11
N VAL A 152 5.05 -29.50 -19.88
CA VAL A 152 4.15 -29.16 -20.99
C VAL A 152 4.59 -29.83 -22.30
N TYR A 153 5.83 -30.31 -22.41
CA TYR A 153 6.36 -30.91 -23.64
C TYR A 153 5.56 -32.10 -24.17
N PRO A 154 5.08 -33.06 -23.36
CA PRO A 154 4.26 -34.16 -23.88
C PRO A 154 2.98 -33.67 -24.56
N ILE A 155 2.31 -32.68 -23.98
CA ILE A 155 1.13 -32.03 -24.55
C ILE A 155 1.53 -31.26 -25.82
N GLY A 156 2.64 -30.55 -25.78
CA GLY A 156 3.17 -29.81 -26.92
C GLY A 156 3.46 -30.69 -28.13
N ILE A 157 4.00 -31.90 -27.92
CA ILE A 157 4.25 -32.90 -28.98
C ILE A 157 2.93 -33.38 -29.58
N LEU A 158 1.94 -33.72 -28.74
CA LEU A 158 0.62 -34.16 -29.21
C LEU A 158 -0.15 -33.07 -29.96
N ALA A 159 0.01 -31.80 -29.56
CA ALA A 159 -0.66 -30.65 -30.18
C ALA A 159 0.04 -30.12 -31.44
N LEU A 160 1.27 -30.56 -31.71
CA LEU A 160 2.11 -30.07 -32.82
C LEU A 160 1.43 -30.21 -34.20
N PRO A 161 0.75 -31.33 -34.54
CA PRO A 161 0.09 -31.50 -35.84
C PRO A 161 -1.20 -30.69 -36.02
N VAL A 162 -1.87 -30.30 -34.92
CA VAL A 162 -3.23 -29.74 -34.97
C VAL A 162 -3.20 -28.20 -34.96
N LEU A 163 -2.18 -27.58 -34.36
CA LEU A 163 -2.16 -26.13 -34.18
C LEU A 163 -0.84 -25.44 -34.59
N GLY A 164 0.30 -26.13 -34.65
CA GLY A 164 1.62 -25.51 -34.91
C GLY A 164 2.10 -24.52 -33.81
N LEU A 165 1.18 -24.03 -32.99
CA LEU A 165 1.38 -23.11 -31.88
C LEU A 165 2.22 -23.71 -30.76
N SER A 166 2.17 -25.03 -30.56
CA SER A 166 2.97 -25.70 -29.53
C SER A 166 4.47 -25.63 -29.77
N VAL A 167 4.92 -25.24 -30.97
CA VAL A 167 6.34 -25.02 -31.27
C VAL A 167 6.97 -23.99 -30.31
N VAL A 168 6.19 -23.00 -29.84
CA VAL A 168 6.67 -21.96 -28.93
C VAL A 168 7.18 -22.51 -27.59
N THR A 169 6.66 -23.66 -27.12
CA THR A 169 7.12 -24.27 -25.86
C THR A 169 8.54 -24.83 -25.97
N PHE A 170 8.97 -25.23 -27.16
CA PHE A 170 10.30 -25.82 -27.39
C PHE A 170 11.39 -24.78 -27.67
N ILE A 171 11.04 -23.50 -27.83
CA ILE A 171 11.97 -22.45 -28.24
C ILE A 171 13.13 -22.27 -27.25
N PRO A 172 12.93 -22.24 -25.92
CA PRO A 172 14.06 -22.17 -24.98
C PRO A 172 15.04 -23.33 -25.14
N MET A 173 14.54 -24.56 -25.33
CA MET A 173 15.38 -25.73 -25.57
C MET A 173 16.19 -25.59 -26.87
N LEU A 174 15.56 -25.14 -27.96
CA LEU A 174 16.25 -24.91 -29.23
C LEU A 174 17.32 -23.81 -29.09
N LEU A 175 17.02 -22.73 -28.36
CA LEU A 175 18.00 -21.67 -28.08
C LEU A 175 19.22 -22.20 -27.32
N CYS A 176 19.05 -23.10 -26.34
CA CYS A 176 20.17 -23.78 -25.67
C CYS A 176 21.03 -24.58 -26.65
N ILE A 177 20.40 -25.41 -27.50
CA ILE A 177 21.12 -26.28 -28.44
C ILE A 177 21.91 -25.43 -29.45
N TYR A 178 21.28 -24.41 -30.01
CA TYR A 178 21.90 -23.59 -31.05
C TYR A 178 22.88 -22.55 -30.48
N SER A 179 22.75 -22.11 -29.23
CA SER A 179 23.78 -21.27 -28.57
C SER A 179 25.08 -22.03 -28.38
N VAL A 180 25.02 -23.30 -27.96
CA VAL A 180 26.20 -24.18 -27.83
C VAL A 180 26.85 -24.39 -29.20
N ARG A 181 26.05 -24.73 -30.23
CA ARG A 181 26.57 -24.94 -31.59
C ARG A 181 27.20 -23.66 -32.16
N LEU A 182 26.59 -22.50 -31.94
CA LEU A 182 27.12 -21.20 -32.35
C LEU A 182 28.48 -20.92 -31.71
N ASN A 183 28.56 -21.10 -30.38
CA ASN A 183 29.79 -20.84 -29.65
C ASN A 183 30.91 -21.80 -30.05
N ASN A 184 30.61 -23.10 -30.20
CA ASN A 184 31.59 -24.10 -30.64
C ASN A 184 32.16 -23.76 -32.02
N ARG A 185 31.31 -23.45 -33.00
CA ARG A 185 31.74 -23.08 -34.36
C ARG A 185 32.66 -21.85 -34.36
N LEU A 186 32.32 -20.81 -33.61
CA LEU A 186 33.10 -19.57 -33.60
C LEU A 186 34.36 -19.67 -32.74
N SER A 187 34.38 -20.60 -31.78
CA SER A 187 35.54 -20.84 -30.94
C SER A 187 36.70 -21.55 -31.65
N GLU A 188 36.44 -22.24 -32.76
CA GLU A 188 37.49 -22.78 -33.65
C GLU A 188 38.44 -21.67 -34.10
N ASN A 189 37.92 -20.46 -34.37
CA ASN A 189 38.71 -19.30 -34.78
C ASN A 189 39.26 -18.48 -33.59
N LYS A 190 38.58 -18.52 -32.43
CA LYS A 190 38.94 -17.75 -31.22
C LYS A 190 38.77 -18.60 -29.95
N PRO A 191 39.81 -19.32 -29.47
CA PRO A 191 39.68 -20.25 -28.34
C PRO A 191 39.32 -19.57 -27.00
N VAL A 192 39.52 -18.25 -26.88
CA VAL A 192 39.11 -17.46 -25.70
C VAL A 192 37.59 -17.52 -25.46
N MET A 193 36.80 -17.78 -26.50
CA MET A 193 35.34 -17.85 -26.44
C MET A 193 34.83 -19.05 -25.63
N ILE A 194 35.46 -20.22 -25.74
CA ILE A 194 35.10 -21.39 -24.93
C ILE A 194 35.26 -21.08 -23.44
N ARG A 195 36.38 -20.44 -23.08
CA ARG A 195 36.66 -20.07 -21.69
C ARG A 195 35.64 -19.07 -21.16
N GLY A 196 35.30 -18.05 -21.95
CA GLY A 196 34.25 -17.09 -21.60
C GLY A 196 32.91 -17.77 -21.38
N TYR A 197 32.49 -18.65 -22.30
CA TYR A 197 31.21 -19.35 -22.23
C TYR A 197 31.08 -20.24 -20.99
N PHE A 198 32.07 -21.07 -20.70
CA PHE A 198 32.07 -21.89 -19.49
C PHE A 198 32.20 -21.05 -18.21
N ALA A 199 32.95 -19.94 -18.24
CA ALA A 199 33.01 -19.02 -17.11
C ALA A 199 31.61 -18.43 -16.81
N GLY A 200 30.86 -18.00 -17.83
CA GLY A 200 29.49 -17.50 -17.66
C GLY A 200 28.53 -18.55 -17.09
N MET A 201 28.59 -19.78 -17.61
CA MET A 201 27.82 -20.91 -17.07
C MET A 201 28.17 -21.17 -15.60
N ALA A 202 29.47 -21.24 -15.28
CA ALA A 202 29.94 -21.48 -13.93
C ALA A 202 29.52 -20.36 -12.97
N THR A 203 29.55 -19.09 -13.38
CA THR A 203 29.08 -17.96 -12.56
C THR A 203 27.62 -18.12 -12.17
N ILE A 204 26.73 -18.49 -13.10
CA ILE A 204 25.31 -18.70 -12.78
C ILE A 204 25.11 -19.93 -11.89
N ALA A 205 25.81 -21.03 -12.17
CA ALA A 205 25.73 -22.24 -11.34
C ALA A 205 26.21 -21.98 -9.90
N ILE A 206 27.35 -21.29 -9.72
CA ILE A 206 27.87 -20.89 -8.41
C ILE A 206 26.88 -19.95 -7.72
N GLY A 207 26.35 -18.96 -8.43
CA GLY A 207 25.35 -18.04 -7.89
C GLY A 207 24.08 -18.75 -7.40
N ALA A 208 23.58 -19.73 -8.16
CA ALA A 208 22.43 -20.54 -7.78
C ALA A 208 22.73 -21.41 -6.54
N VAL A 209 23.92 -22.02 -6.45
CA VAL A 209 24.35 -22.80 -5.26
C VAL A 209 24.47 -21.92 -4.02
N VAL A 210 25.06 -20.73 -4.15
CA VAL A 210 25.14 -19.75 -3.06
C VAL A 210 23.74 -19.34 -2.62
N PHE A 211 22.86 -19.00 -3.57
CA PHE A 211 21.48 -18.65 -3.28
C PHE A 211 20.73 -19.76 -2.54
N LEU A 212 20.83 -21.01 -3.04
CA LEU A 212 20.23 -22.19 -2.43
C LEU A 212 20.77 -22.45 -1.02
N SER A 213 22.07 -22.23 -0.80
CA SER A 213 22.69 -22.37 0.52
C SER A 213 22.14 -21.33 1.49
N CYS A 214 22.08 -20.06 1.07
CA CYS A 214 21.47 -18.99 1.87
C CYS A 214 19.99 -19.27 2.15
N TRP A 215 19.23 -19.76 1.16
CA TRP A 215 17.83 -20.15 1.29
C TRP A 215 17.66 -21.28 2.31
N THR A 216 18.47 -22.33 2.22
CA THR A 216 18.43 -23.47 3.14
C THR A 216 18.74 -23.05 4.57
N VAL A 217 19.77 -22.23 4.77
CA VAL A 217 20.12 -21.70 6.10
C VAL A 217 18.98 -20.84 6.66
N ALA A 218 18.39 -19.97 5.84
CA ALA A 218 17.28 -19.12 6.27
C ALA A 218 16.00 -19.92 6.56
N SER A 219 15.68 -20.92 5.73
CA SER A 219 14.52 -21.81 5.93
C SER A 219 14.66 -22.62 7.22
N ASN A 220 15.85 -23.17 7.48
CA ASN A 220 16.13 -23.88 8.72
C ASN A 220 16.03 -22.96 9.94
N ARG A 221 16.57 -21.74 9.87
CA ARG A 221 16.44 -20.75 10.96
C ARG A 221 14.98 -20.43 11.25
N LEU A 222 14.18 -20.14 10.22
CA LEU A 222 12.74 -19.90 10.34
C LEU A 222 12.03 -21.10 10.98
N GLY A 223 12.31 -22.31 10.49
CA GLY A 223 11.75 -23.54 11.03
C GLY A 223 12.11 -23.76 12.50
N THR A 224 13.35 -23.51 12.91
CA THR A 224 13.77 -23.66 14.31
C THR A 224 13.11 -22.64 15.22
N THR A 225 13.05 -21.36 14.85
CA THR A 225 12.37 -20.32 15.63
C THR A 225 10.87 -20.57 15.75
N TYR A 226 10.26 -21.16 14.71
CA TYR A 226 8.84 -21.45 14.70
C TYR A 226 8.46 -22.70 15.50
N LEU A 227 9.24 -23.80 15.38
CA LEU A 227 8.92 -25.08 16.02
C LEU A 227 9.37 -25.17 17.48
N HIS A 228 10.38 -24.40 17.85
CA HIS A 228 10.85 -24.30 19.22
C HIS A 228 10.61 -22.88 19.71
N PRO A 229 9.33 -22.43 19.80
CA PRO A 229 9.05 -21.20 20.50
C PRO A 229 9.49 -21.39 21.96
N GLU A 230 9.90 -20.30 22.59
CA GLU A 230 10.24 -20.29 24.01
C GLU A 230 9.07 -20.92 24.80
N VAL A 231 9.34 -22.07 25.46
CA VAL A 231 8.33 -23.04 25.93
C VAL A 231 7.30 -22.43 26.89
N GLN A 232 7.63 -21.28 27.50
CA GLN A 232 6.79 -20.61 28.48
C GLN A 232 6.31 -19.22 28.05
N SER A 233 6.50 -18.85 26.77
CA SER A 233 6.09 -17.55 26.24
C SER A 233 4.60 -17.52 25.93
N GLU A 234 3.93 -16.44 26.34
CA GLU A 234 2.54 -16.15 25.95
C GLU A 234 2.41 -15.64 24.50
N LEU A 235 3.55 -15.30 23.87
CA LEU A 235 3.57 -14.89 22.47
C LEU A 235 3.60 -16.11 21.55
N PRO A 236 2.70 -16.19 20.56
CA PRO A 236 2.69 -17.30 19.61
C PRO A 236 3.97 -17.30 18.76
N ALA A 237 4.35 -18.48 18.26
CA ALA A 237 5.58 -18.67 17.49
C ALA A 237 5.71 -17.70 16.30
N TRP A 238 4.60 -17.42 15.60
CA TRP A 238 4.60 -16.49 14.47
C TRP A 238 4.97 -15.06 14.88
N VAL A 239 4.61 -14.58 16.08
CA VAL A 239 5.02 -13.24 16.57
C VAL A 239 6.51 -13.21 16.80
N GLN A 240 7.08 -14.27 17.39
CA GLN A 240 8.51 -14.37 17.66
C GLN A 240 9.32 -14.37 16.35
N VAL A 241 8.82 -15.06 15.31
CA VAL A 241 9.39 -15.01 13.96
C VAL A 241 9.28 -13.61 13.35
N ALA A 242 8.12 -12.97 13.44
CA ALA A 242 7.88 -11.62 12.90
C ALA A 242 8.80 -10.58 13.55
N ALA A 243 8.97 -10.63 14.87
CA ALA A 243 9.82 -9.71 15.62
C ALA A 243 11.30 -9.79 15.21
N ARG A 244 11.79 -10.93 14.70
CA ARG A 244 13.20 -11.15 14.36
C ARG A 244 13.50 -11.09 12.86
N THR A 245 12.49 -11.14 12.01
CA THR A 245 12.67 -11.20 10.55
C THR A 245 12.95 -9.81 9.98
N ALA A 246 14.09 -9.60 9.32
CA ALA A 246 14.48 -8.33 8.69
C ALA A 246 13.88 -8.14 7.28
N PRO A 247 13.63 -6.89 6.82
CA PRO A 247 13.10 -6.64 5.50
C PRO A 247 14.21 -6.80 4.44
N GLY A 248 13.84 -7.24 3.25
CA GLY A 248 14.75 -7.66 2.17
C GLY A 248 15.56 -8.92 2.49
N SER A 249 15.34 -9.56 3.64
CA SER A 249 16.10 -10.75 4.04
C SER A 249 15.65 -11.99 3.28
N MET A 250 16.52 -13.01 3.24
CA MET A 250 16.16 -14.31 2.67
C MET A 250 14.95 -14.93 3.39
N SER A 251 14.84 -14.72 4.70
CA SER A 251 13.71 -15.19 5.51
C SER A 251 12.38 -14.56 5.07
N GLU A 252 12.38 -13.25 4.78
CA GLU A 252 11.19 -12.57 4.25
C GLU A 252 10.81 -13.12 2.87
N LYS A 253 11.78 -13.29 1.96
CA LYS A 253 11.52 -13.90 0.64
C LYS A 253 10.92 -15.31 0.74
N ILE A 254 11.35 -16.11 1.72
CA ILE A 254 10.77 -17.43 1.99
C ILE A 254 9.32 -17.30 2.45
N LEU A 255 9.02 -16.36 3.36
CA LEU A 255 7.65 -16.11 3.84
C LEU A 255 6.72 -15.60 2.74
N GLN A 256 7.27 -14.89 1.75
CA GLN A 256 6.55 -14.39 0.58
C GLN A 256 6.25 -15.45 -0.50
N THR A 257 6.73 -16.69 -0.36
CA THR A 257 6.39 -17.78 -1.29
C THR A 257 4.90 -18.11 -1.22
N GLY A 258 4.25 -18.18 -2.38
CA GLY A 258 2.79 -18.37 -2.49
C GLY A 258 1.97 -17.08 -2.33
N ILE A 259 2.59 -15.98 -1.89
CA ILE A 259 1.95 -14.68 -1.65
C ILE A 259 2.44 -13.64 -2.66
N GLU A 260 3.76 -13.37 -2.71
CA GLU A 260 4.40 -12.47 -3.70
C GLU A 260 5.23 -13.24 -4.74
N TYR A 261 5.80 -14.40 -4.39
CA TYR A 261 6.63 -15.18 -5.31
C TYR A 261 6.02 -16.54 -5.63
N ASP A 262 6.12 -16.91 -6.91
CA ASP A 262 5.62 -18.18 -7.42
C ASP A 262 6.42 -19.34 -6.84
N ALA A 263 5.73 -20.41 -6.46
CA ALA A 263 6.32 -21.58 -5.83
C ALA A 263 5.53 -22.85 -6.19
N PRO A 264 6.18 -24.03 -6.20
CA PRO A 264 5.50 -25.28 -6.49
C PRO A 264 4.40 -25.57 -5.45
N SER A 265 3.14 -25.73 -5.86
CA SER A 265 2.05 -26.02 -4.93
C SER A 265 1.73 -27.53 -4.85
N PRO A 266 1.58 -28.11 -3.63
CA PRO A 266 1.27 -29.54 -3.47
C PRO A 266 -0.08 -29.89 -4.11
N GLY A 267 -0.10 -30.92 -4.97
CA GLY A 267 -1.34 -31.38 -5.63
C GLY A 267 -1.78 -30.58 -6.85
N SER A 268 -1.11 -29.45 -7.15
CA SER A 268 -1.26 -28.81 -8.47
C SER A 268 -0.46 -29.55 -9.52
N SER A 269 -1.10 -29.83 -10.67
CA SER A 269 -0.33 -30.10 -11.87
C SER A 269 0.47 -28.84 -12.21
N ILE A 270 1.68 -28.98 -12.77
CA ILE A 270 2.52 -27.85 -13.21
C ILE A 270 1.79 -27.00 -14.30
N LEU A 271 0.66 -27.49 -14.80
CA LEU A 271 -0.33 -26.84 -15.66
C LEU A 271 -1.40 -26.05 -14.90
N ASN A 272 -1.09 -25.48 -13.73
CA ASN A 272 -2.03 -24.60 -13.03
C ASN A 272 -2.12 -23.25 -13.78
N LEU A 273 -2.93 -23.22 -14.84
CA LEU A 273 -3.23 -22.05 -15.68
C LEU A 273 -4.03 -20.96 -14.92
N ARG A 274 -4.21 -21.09 -13.60
CA ARG A 274 -4.85 -20.07 -12.77
C ARG A 274 -3.80 -19.06 -12.34
N SER A 275 -3.92 -17.86 -12.91
CA SER A 275 -3.15 -16.68 -12.49
C SER A 275 -3.47 -16.35 -11.03
N ASN A 276 -2.43 -16.11 -10.23
CA ASN A 276 -2.58 -15.46 -8.94
C ASN A 276 -1.99 -14.05 -9.10
N GLU A 277 -2.86 -13.04 -9.06
CA GLU A 277 -2.58 -11.65 -9.47
C GLU A 277 -1.46 -10.99 -8.66
N ASN A 278 -1.16 -11.52 -7.47
CA ASN A 278 -0.16 -10.97 -6.55
C ASN A 278 1.22 -11.63 -6.68
N VAL A 279 1.35 -12.65 -7.53
CA VAL A 279 2.52 -13.52 -7.54
C VAL A 279 3.40 -13.23 -8.75
N LYS A 280 4.71 -13.07 -8.52
CA LYS A 280 5.74 -12.87 -9.53
C LYS A 280 6.57 -14.12 -9.71
N HIS A 281 6.98 -14.39 -10.94
CA HIS A 281 7.88 -15.48 -11.23
C HIS A 281 9.34 -15.02 -11.05
N ASP A 282 10.00 -15.55 -10.01
CA ASP A 282 11.44 -15.39 -9.78
C ASP A 282 12.14 -16.74 -9.94
N PRO A 283 13.05 -16.90 -10.93
CA PRO A 283 13.71 -18.17 -11.20
C PRO A 283 14.50 -18.76 -10.03
N LEU A 284 15.15 -17.91 -9.22
CA LEU A 284 15.97 -18.35 -8.10
C LEU A 284 15.06 -18.81 -6.95
N VAL A 285 13.97 -18.09 -6.70
CA VAL A 285 12.96 -18.49 -5.69
C VAL A 285 12.27 -19.79 -6.11
N MET A 286 11.80 -19.89 -7.35
CA MET A 286 11.15 -21.10 -7.88
C MET A 286 12.10 -22.30 -7.80
N PHE A 287 13.37 -22.13 -8.21
CA PHE A 287 14.37 -23.18 -8.14
C PHE A 287 14.66 -23.61 -6.69
N ALA A 288 14.79 -22.66 -5.76
CA ALA A 288 15.03 -22.96 -4.35
C ALA A 288 13.81 -23.62 -3.69
N ALA A 289 12.60 -23.15 -3.95
CA ALA A 289 11.35 -23.70 -3.44
C ALA A 289 11.04 -25.11 -3.97
N LEU A 290 11.55 -25.45 -5.16
CA LEU A 290 11.44 -26.81 -5.72
C LEU A 290 12.38 -27.81 -5.01
N LEU A 291 13.58 -27.38 -4.63
CA LEU A 291 14.60 -28.26 -4.06
C LEU A 291 14.59 -28.32 -2.53
N VAL A 292 14.18 -27.23 -1.88
CA VAL A 292 14.12 -27.13 -0.42
C VAL A 292 12.67 -27.37 0.02
N PRO A 293 12.42 -28.26 0.99
CA PRO A 293 11.09 -28.47 1.52
C PRO A 293 10.43 -27.15 1.95
N PRO A 294 9.10 -27.01 1.75
CA PRO A 294 8.39 -25.80 2.15
C PRO A 294 8.57 -25.53 3.64
N SER A 295 8.52 -24.26 4.02
CA SER A 295 8.59 -23.92 5.44
C SER A 295 7.43 -24.59 6.18
N ARG A 296 7.69 -25.02 7.42
CA ARG A 296 6.67 -25.66 8.27
C ARG A 296 5.66 -24.66 8.85
N ILE A 297 5.76 -23.40 8.46
CA ILE A 297 4.86 -22.31 8.89
C ILE A 297 3.62 -22.38 7.99
N PRO A 298 2.41 -22.55 8.55
CA PRO A 298 1.17 -22.53 7.78
C PRO A 298 1.00 -21.21 7.01
N GLU A 299 0.40 -21.26 5.82
CA GLU A 299 0.16 -20.07 4.97
C GLU A 299 -0.56 -18.94 5.73
N ALA A 300 -1.60 -19.28 6.50
CA ALA A 300 -2.34 -18.31 7.32
C ALA A 300 -1.46 -17.60 8.37
N GLU A 301 -0.39 -18.24 8.84
CA GLU A 301 0.56 -17.61 9.76
C GLU A 301 1.67 -16.84 9.04
N LYS A 302 2.08 -17.26 7.84
CA LYS A 302 2.97 -16.45 6.99
C LYS A 302 2.35 -15.09 6.70
N GLU A 303 1.05 -15.04 6.42
CA GLU A 303 0.32 -13.80 6.21
C GLU A 303 0.36 -12.90 7.45
N LYS A 304 0.09 -13.44 8.65
CA LYS A 304 0.19 -12.71 9.92
C LYS A 304 1.60 -12.15 10.15
N ILE A 305 2.63 -12.94 9.83
CA ILE A 305 4.04 -12.52 9.95
C ILE A 305 4.33 -11.35 9.01
N LEU A 306 4.02 -11.48 7.72
CA LEU A 306 4.30 -10.43 6.74
C LEU A 306 3.50 -9.15 7.02
N ARG A 307 2.22 -9.28 7.43
CA ARG A 307 1.39 -8.15 7.88
C ARG A 307 2.00 -7.42 9.08
N SER A 308 2.70 -8.14 9.95
CA SER A 308 3.37 -7.54 11.11
C SER A 308 4.71 -6.87 10.76
N ILE A 309 5.41 -7.40 9.74
CA ILE A 309 6.72 -6.89 9.28
C ILE A 309 6.57 -5.61 8.45
N HIS A 310 5.56 -5.56 7.58
CA HIS A 310 5.32 -4.41 6.70
C HIS A 310 4.35 -3.39 7.30
N GLY A 311 3.83 -3.63 8.51
CA GLY A 311 2.61 -2.99 9.00
C GLY A 311 1.40 -3.47 8.19
N GLY A 312 0.16 -3.21 8.65
CA GLY A 312 -1.08 -3.71 8.02
C GLY A 312 -1.27 -3.29 6.56
N SER A 313 -0.47 -3.87 5.68
CA SER A 313 -0.25 -3.40 4.32
C SER A 313 -1.49 -3.64 3.50
N HIS A 314 -1.72 -2.77 2.53
CA HIS A 314 -2.82 -2.88 1.57
C HIS A 314 -2.93 -4.27 0.93
N VAL A 315 -1.79 -4.97 0.78
CA VAL A 315 -1.68 -6.33 0.23
C VAL A 315 -2.50 -7.38 1.00
N PHE A 316 -2.76 -7.15 2.29
CA PHE A 316 -3.48 -8.09 3.17
C PHE A 316 -4.97 -7.73 3.37
N GLU A 317 -5.54 -6.86 2.53
CA GLU A 317 -6.97 -6.59 2.55
C GLU A 317 -7.75 -7.72 1.86
N ASP A 318 -8.69 -8.35 2.58
CA ASP A 318 -9.58 -9.38 2.03
C ASP A 318 -10.36 -8.83 0.83
N ARG A 319 -10.22 -9.50 -0.32
CA ARG A 319 -10.92 -9.15 -1.57
C ARG A 319 -12.05 -10.14 -1.85
N LEU A 320 -13.21 -9.61 -2.25
CA LEU A 320 -14.33 -10.41 -2.76
C LEU A 320 -14.20 -10.62 -4.27
N TRP A 321 -13.61 -9.65 -4.97
CA TRP A 321 -13.40 -9.67 -6.42
C TRP A 321 -11.95 -9.30 -6.79
N SER A 322 -11.54 -9.71 -7.99
CA SER A 322 -10.24 -9.33 -8.58
C SER A 322 -10.04 -7.81 -8.58
N GLY A 323 -8.81 -7.38 -8.32
CA GLY A 323 -8.37 -5.98 -8.43
C GLY A 323 -7.42 -5.75 -9.59
N TYR A 324 -7.18 -6.76 -10.45
CA TYR A 324 -6.21 -6.68 -11.52
C TYR A 324 -6.56 -5.62 -12.55
N GLY A 325 -5.54 -4.92 -13.02
CA GLY A 325 -5.65 -3.94 -14.11
C GLY A 325 -6.34 -2.65 -13.71
N LEU A 326 -6.68 -2.50 -12.43
CA LEU A 326 -7.19 -1.25 -11.90
C LEU A 326 -6.09 -0.20 -11.85
N GLU A 327 -6.42 0.98 -12.34
CA GLU A 327 -5.61 2.19 -12.21
C GLU A 327 -6.43 3.33 -11.63
N THR A 328 -5.76 4.22 -10.93
CA THR A 328 -6.36 5.49 -10.54
C THR A 328 -6.20 6.46 -11.70
N ASP A 329 -7.31 6.86 -12.32
CA ASP A 329 -7.32 7.78 -13.47
C ASP A 329 -7.13 9.25 -13.02
N SER A 330 -7.78 9.64 -11.93
CA SER A 330 -7.62 10.99 -11.39
C SER A 330 -7.84 11.07 -9.90
N VAL A 331 -7.13 12.00 -9.25
CA VAL A 331 -7.31 12.36 -7.86
C VAL A 331 -7.42 13.88 -7.77
N ARG A 332 -8.58 14.36 -7.33
CA ARG A 332 -8.78 15.77 -6.98
C ARG A 332 -8.80 15.89 -5.46
N THR A 333 -7.80 16.57 -4.93
CA THR A 333 -7.66 16.89 -3.51
C THR A 333 -8.10 18.31 -3.28
N THR A 334 -9.04 18.52 -2.36
CA THR A 334 -9.44 19.86 -1.92
C THR A 334 -9.27 19.96 -0.41
N VAL A 335 -8.54 20.97 0.06
CA VAL A 335 -8.20 21.15 1.48
C VAL A 335 -8.76 22.48 1.97
N GLU A 336 -9.61 22.47 2.99
CA GLU A 336 -9.96 23.67 3.76
C GLU A 336 -9.11 23.72 5.03
N LEU A 337 -8.44 24.85 5.27
CA LEU A 337 -7.52 25.05 6.39
C LEU A 337 -8.04 26.17 7.29
N TRP A 338 -8.14 25.90 8.59
CA TRP A 338 -8.49 26.89 9.61
C TRP A 338 -7.40 26.98 10.68
N PRO A 339 -6.35 27.80 10.49
CA PRO A 339 -5.24 27.91 11.45
C PRO A 339 -5.69 28.32 12.86
N ALA A 340 -6.65 29.26 12.96
CA ALA A 340 -7.19 29.72 14.25
C ALA A 340 -7.96 28.62 15.02
N PHE A 341 -8.41 27.57 14.34
CA PHE A 341 -9.07 26.40 14.94
C PHE A 341 -8.21 25.12 14.90
N ARG A 342 -6.95 25.22 14.43
CA ARG A 342 -5.99 24.11 14.39
C ARG A 342 -6.51 22.86 13.69
N MET A 343 -7.31 23.03 12.64
CA MET A 343 -7.90 21.91 11.91
C MET A 343 -7.90 22.14 10.40
N ALA A 344 -8.07 21.04 9.70
CA ALA A 344 -8.23 20.96 8.27
C ALA A 344 -9.37 20.00 7.93
N TYR A 345 -10.01 20.24 6.79
CA TYR A 345 -10.89 19.28 6.14
C TYR A 345 -10.35 18.98 4.74
N THR A 346 -10.19 17.70 4.43
CA THR A 346 -9.63 17.23 3.16
C THR A 346 -10.63 16.34 2.46
N ASP A 347 -11.09 16.79 1.30
CA ASP A 347 -11.90 16.02 0.35
C ASP A 347 -11.00 15.42 -0.74
N LEU A 348 -11.08 14.10 -0.91
CA LEU A 348 -10.41 13.34 -1.96
C LEU A 348 -11.47 12.76 -2.88
N LEU A 349 -11.57 13.32 -4.09
CA LEU A 349 -12.40 12.79 -5.17
C LEU A 349 -11.54 11.96 -6.11
N MET A 350 -11.81 10.66 -6.19
CA MET A 350 -11.02 9.73 -6.98
C MET A 350 -11.85 9.11 -8.09
N ASN A 351 -11.23 8.94 -9.25
CA ASN A 351 -11.76 8.13 -10.33
C ASN A 351 -10.86 6.91 -10.52
N VAL A 352 -11.43 5.72 -10.43
CA VAL A 352 -10.75 4.46 -10.68
C VAL A 352 -11.28 3.85 -11.97
N ASN A 353 -10.38 3.35 -12.79
CA ASN A 353 -10.74 2.73 -14.07
C ASN A 353 -9.95 1.44 -14.29
N ILE A 354 -10.27 0.73 -15.36
CA ILE A 354 -9.53 -0.42 -15.85
C ILE A 354 -8.62 0.06 -16.98
N ARG A 355 -7.30 -0.17 -16.84
CA ARG A 355 -6.26 0.31 -17.76
C ARG A 355 -6.27 -0.37 -19.12
N ASP A 356 -6.58 -1.67 -19.18
CA ASP A 356 -6.42 -2.45 -20.41
C ASP A 356 -7.40 -3.63 -20.55
N ASP A 357 -7.83 -3.82 -21.80
CA ASP A 357 -9.01 -4.54 -22.33
C ASP A 357 -8.79 -6.06 -22.34
N GLN A 358 -9.78 -6.84 -21.89
CA GLN A 358 -10.38 -7.99 -22.63
C GLN A 358 -11.55 -8.61 -21.84
N ASP A 359 -11.63 -8.42 -20.52
CA ASP A 359 -12.77 -8.85 -19.70
C ASP A 359 -13.84 -7.76 -19.64
N ARG A 360 -14.48 -7.48 -20.78
CA ARG A 360 -15.56 -6.48 -20.90
C ARG A 360 -16.78 -6.76 -20.01
N PHE A 361 -16.85 -7.97 -19.45
CA PHE A 361 -17.97 -8.47 -18.66
C PHE A 361 -17.61 -8.68 -17.18
N GLY A 362 -16.32 -8.61 -16.81
CA GLY A 362 -15.85 -8.82 -15.44
C GLY A 362 -15.91 -7.57 -14.60
N GLN A 363 -16.63 -7.63 -13.48
CA GLN A 363 -16.58 -6.59 -12.45
C GLN A 363 -15.31 -6.76 -11.61
N ARG A 364 -14.73 -5.63 -11.20
CA ARG A 364 -13.56 -5.58 -10.30
C ARG A 364 -13.90 -4.83 -9.01
N GLU A 365 -13.15 -5.11 -7.94
CA GLU A 365 -13.26 -4.40 -6.66
C GLU A 365 -12.00 -3.56 -6.44
N ALA A 366 -12.19 -2.24 -6.36
CA ALA A 366 -11.14 -1.33 -5.96
C ALA A 366 -11.11 -1.22 -4.43
N ILE A 367 -9.93 -1.36 -3.84
CA ILE A 367 -9.69 -1.12 -2.42
C ILE A 367 -8.63 -0.03 -2.33
N TYR A 368 -8.87 0.98 -1.51
CA TYR A 368 -7.93 2.04 -1.19
C TYR A 368 -7.70 2.06 0.31
N THR A 369 -6.45 2.00 0.75
CA THR A 369 -6.06 2.16 2.15
C THR A 369 -5.45 3.54 2.34
N PHE A 370 -6.05 4.36 3.19
CA PHE A 370 -5.61 5.72 3.49
C PHE A 370 -4.86 5.76 4.82
N GLN A 371 -3.72 6.45 4.85
CA GLN A 371 -3.02 6.82 6.07
C GLN A 371 -3.45 8.23 6.48
N LEU A 372 -4.09 8.32 7.65
CA LEU A 372 -4.60 9.55 8.21
C LEU A 372 -3.61 10.16 9.22
N PRO A 373 -3.61 11.49 9.38
CA PRO A 373 -2.91 12.16 10.49
C PRO A 373 -3.41 11.69 11.86
N GLU A 374 -2.57 11.85 12.90
CA GLU A 374 -2.95 11.52 14.28
C GLU A 374 -4.15 12.36 14.74
N GLY A 375 -5.22 11.70 15.20
CA GLY A 375 -6.46 12.36 15.62
C GLY A 375 -7.41 12.77 14.48
N ALA A 376 -7.11 12.38 13.23
CA ALA A 376 -8.00 12.59 12.09
C ALA A 376 -9.11 11.52 12.01
N VAL A 377 -10.23 11.88 11.40
CA VAL A 377 -11.42 11.03 11.31
C VAL A 377 -12.11 11.17 9.94
N VAL A 378 -12.59 10.04 9.40
CA VAL A 378 -13.43 10.07 8.18
C VAL A 378 -14.82 10.54 8.54
N SER A 379 -15.29 11.53 7.79
CA SER A 379 -16.53 12.27 8.07
C SER A 379 -17.47 12.36 6.86
N SER A 380 -17.05 11.83 5.71
CA SER A 380 -17.82 11.81 4.48
C SER A 380 -17.41 10.65 3.58
N LEU A 381 -18.39 10.01 2.94
CA LEU A 381 -18.21 9.02 1.87
C LEU A 381 -19.27 9.29 0.81
N SER A 382 -18.91 9.25 -0.46
CA SER A 382 -19.89 9.32 -1.55
C SER A 382 -19.47 8.45 -2.72
N LEU A 383 -20.45 7.92 -3.44
CA LEU A 383 -20.28 7.14 -4.67
C LEU A 383 -21.16 7.74 -5.76
N TRP A 384 -20.66 7.83 -6.98
CA TRP A 384 -21.49 8.23 -8.11
C TRP A 384 -22.20 7.00 -8.66
N ILE A 385 -23.53 7.01 -8.60
CA ILE A 385 -24.42 5.98 -9.16
C ILE A 385 -25.27 6.68 -10.22
N ASP A 386 -25.23 6.18 -11.46
CA ASP A 386 -25.89 6.79 -12.62
C ASP A 386 -25.58 8.29 -12.81
N GLY A 387 -24.34 8.68 -12.51
CA GLY A 387 -23.88 10.07 -12.62
C GLY A 387 -24.32 10.99 -11.48
N ILE A 388 -25.13 10.50 -10.53
CA ILE A 388 -25.61 11.26 -9.37
C ILE A 388 -24.74 10.90 -8.15
N GLU A 389 -24.32 11.91 -7.40
CA GLU A 389 -23.59 11.73 -6.14
C GLU A 389 -24.53 11.16 -5.07
N GLN A 390 -24.30 9.93 -4.64
CA GLN A 390 -24.99 9.28 -3.53
C GLN A 390 -24.10 9.32 -2.28
N LYS A 391 -24.63 9.92 -1.21
CA LYS A 391 -23.93 10.08 0.06
C LYS A 391 -24.08 8.83 0.93
N GLY A 392 -23.02 8.43 1.61
CA GLY A 392 -23.05 7.28 2.51
C GLY A 392 -23.85 7.57 3.78
N LEU A 393 -24.54 6.56 4.29
CA LEU A 393 -25.17 6.63 5.60
C LEU A 393 -24.28 5.95 6.63
N LEU A 394 -24.21 6.56 7.82
CA LEU A 394 -23.49 5.96 8.94
C LEU A 394 -24.34 4.86 9.58
N THR A 395 -23.72 3.72 9.88
CA THR A 395 -24.34 2.63 10.64
C THR A 395 -23.28 1.91 11.47
N SER A 396 -23.66 0.86 12.20
CA SER A 396 -22.69 0.02 12.91
C SER A 396 -21.81 -0.75 11.93
N GLN A 397 -20.55 -1.00 12.31
CA GLN A 397 -19.60 -1.76 11.49
C GLN A 397 -20.17 -3.12 11.06
N GLY A 398 -20.78 -3.86 12.00
CA GLY A 398 -21.37 -5.17 11.69
C GLY A 398 -22.52 -5.12 10.68
N LYS A 399 -23.38 -4.09 10.74
CA LYS A 399 -24.45 -3.88 9.75
C LYS A 399 -23.88 -3.53 8.38
N ALA A 400 -22.91 -2.63 8.31
CA ALA A 400 -22.25 -2.24 7.06
C ALA A 400 -21.52 -3.43 6.41
N ASP A 401 -20.76 -4.22 7.17
CA ASP A 401 -20.03 -5.40 6.68
C ASP A 401 -21.00 -6.45 6.11
N THR A 402 -22.10 -6.70 6.82
CA THR A 402 -23.14 -7.66 6.40
C THR A 402 -23.81 -7.19 5.11
N ALA A 403 -24.19 -5.91 5.04
CA ALA A 403 -24.77 -5.30 3.85
C ALA A 403 -23.81 -5.40 2.66
N TYR A 404 -22.57 -4.95 2.82
CA TYR A 404 -21.56 -4.96 1.76
C TYR A 404 -21.29 -6.37 1.23
N LYS A 405 -21.02 -7.35 2.10
CA LYS A 405 -20.77 -8.74 1.69
C LYS A 405 -21.98 -9.38 0.98
N THR A 406 -23.19 -9.08 1.44
CA THR A 406 -24.42 -9.59 0.81
C THR A 406 -24.66 -8.97 -0.56
N ILE A 407 -24.38 -7.67 -0.72
CA ILE A 407 -24.57 -6.95 -1.99
C ILE A 407 -23.47 -7.32 -2.99
N VAL A 408 -22.20 -7.31 -2.59
CA VAL A 408 -21.06 -7.57 -3.49
C VAL A 408 -20.82 -9.05 -3.74
N GLY A 409 -20.88 -9.87 -2.70
CA GLY A 409 -20.55 -11.30 -2.78
C GLY A 409 -21.65 -12.15 -3.43
N VAL A 410 -22.91 -11.71 -3.36
CA VAL A 410 -24.06 -12.47 -3.89
C VAL A 410 -24.72 -11.76 -5.06
N GLN A 411 -25.01 -10.46 -4.94
CA GLN A 411 -25.89 -9.74 -5.86
C GLN A 411 -25.16 -8.92 -6.92
N ARG A 412 -23.87 -8.64 -6.71
CA ARG A 412 -22.99 -7.97 -7.68
C ARG A 412 -23.47 -6.57 -8.10
N ARG A 413 -24.00 -5.81 -7.13
CA ARG A 413 -24.51 -4.43 -7.29
C ARG A 413 -23.57 -3.38 -6.68
N ASP A 414 -23.99 -2.12 -6.58
CA ASP A 414 -23.17 -0.90 -6.49
C ASP A 414 -22.89 -0.31 -5.07
N PRO A 415 -22.18 -0.95 -4.13
CA PRO A 415 -21.86 -0.32 -2.85
C PRO A 415 -20.44 0.22 -2.75
N SER A 416 -20.29 1.19 -1.85
CA SER A 416 -18.99 1.56 -1.29
C SER A 416 -19.08 1.55 0.23
N VAL A 417 -18.01 1.14 0.90
CA VAL A 417 -17.95 1.06 2.37
C VAL A 417 -16.59 1.54 2.87
N VAL A 418 -16.58 2.21 4.02
CA VAL A 418 -15.35 2.57 4.75
C VAL A 418 -15.18 1.68 5.97
N HIS A 419 -14.05 1.02 6.10
CA HIS A 419 -13.66 0.32 7.31
C HIS A 419 -12.59 1.11 8.06
N TRP A 420 -12.83 1.35 9.35
CA TRP A 420 -11.78 1.79 10.25
C TRP A 420 -10.71 0.69 10.37
N ARG A 421 -9.44 1.11 10.34
CA ARG A 421 -8.27 0.25 10.55
C ARG A 421 -7.37 0.89 11.60
N GLU A 422 -6.68 0.06 12.34
CA GLU A 422 -5.76 0.54 13.36
C GLU A 422 -4.56 1.30 12.77
N GLY A 423 -4.00 2.20 13.58
CA GLY A 423 -2.83 2.99 13.19
C GLY A 423 -3.18 4.22 12.36
N ASN A 424 -4.31 4.88 12.64
CA ASN A 424 -4.86 5.99 11.84
C ASN A 424 -5.03 5.60 10.37
N ARG A 425 -5.62 4.44 10.10
CA ARG A 425 -5.85 3.98 8.73
C ARG A 425 -7.31 3.74 8.48
N VAL A 426 -7.71 3.87 7.23
CA VAL A 426 -9.05 3.51 6.79
C VAL A 426 -8.97 2.83 5.44
N SER A 427 -9.80 1.82 5.23
CA SER A 427 -9.91 1.11 3.96
C SER A 427 -11.25 1.48 3.32
N VAL A 428 -11.24 2.00 2.09
CA VAL A 428 -12.43 2.25 1.30
C VAL A 428 -12.52 1.18 0.23
N ARG A 429 -13.66 0.52 0.14
CA ARG A 429 -13.96 -0.45 -0.91
C ARG A 429 -14.97 0.14 -1.87
N VAL A 430 -14.74 -0.06 -3.16
CA VAL A 430 -15.56 0.50 -4.23
C VAL A 430 -15.83 -0.59 -5.25
N PHE A 431 -17.12 -0.86 -5.46
CA PHE A 431 -17.57 -1.88 -6.39
C PHE A 431 -18.90 -1.43 -7.05
N PRO A 432 -19.19 -1.91 -8.27
CA PRO A 432 -18.28 -2.55 -9.21
C PRO A 432 -17.44 -1.50 -9.95
N ILE A 433 -16.23 -1.89 -10.35
CA ILE A 433 -15.50 -1.19 -11.40
C ILE A 433 -15.77 -1.95 -12.70
N VAL A 434 -16.38 -1.27 -13.67
CA VAL A 434 -16.73 -1.81 -14.98
C VAL A 434 -15.94 -1.09 -16.07
N HIS A 435 -15.69 -1.79 -17.17
CA HIS A 435 -14.92 -1.25 -18.29
C HIS A 435 -15.63 -0.03 -18.92
N GLY A 436 -14.88 1.01 -19.25
CA GLY A 436 -15.36 2.20 -19.98
C GLY A 436 -16.25 3.16 -19.16
N ALA A 437 -16.81 2.71 -18.05
CA ALA A 437 -17.48 3.55 -17.06
C ALA A 437 -16.68 3.52 -15.76
N GLY A 438 -15.57 4.27 -15.75
CA GLY A 438 -14.76 4.48 -14.54
C GLY A 438 -15.63 4.86 -13.35
N ARG A 439 -15.24 4.42 -12.16
CA ARG A 439 -16.03 4.61 -10.94
C ARG A 439 -15.47 5.76 -10.13
N LYS A 440 -16.34 6.69 -9.78
CA LYS A 440 -16.00 7.86 -8.99
C LYS A 440 -16.49 7.72 -7.56
N PHE A 441 -15.61 7.97 -6.61
CA PHE A 441 -15.97 8.04 -5.19
C PHE A 441 -15.27 9.23 -4.52
N ARG A 442 -15.86 9.70 -3.42
CA ARG A 442 -15.31 10.76 -2.58
C ARG A 442 -15.16 10.28 -1.16
N ILE A 443 -14.03 10.59 -0.53
CA ILE A 443 -13.83 10.46 0.91
C ILE A 443 -13.43 11.81 1.49
N GLY A 444 -14.06 12.17 2.61
CA GLY A 444 -13.79 13.42 3.33
C GLY A 444 -13.25 13.15 4.73
N VAL A 445 -12.13 13.78 5.06
CA VAL A 445 -11.41 13.55 6.32
C VAL A 445 -11.27 14.88 7.05
N THR A 446 -11.69 14.88 8.31
CA THR A 446 -11.45 15.98 9.24
C THR A 446 -10.19 15.67 10.03
N SER A 447 -9.21 16.57 10.07
CA SER A 447 -7.92 16.33 10.72
C SER A 447 -7.44 17.53 11.53
N PRO A 448 -6.74 17.32 12.67
CA PRO A 448 -5.96 18.38 13.29
C PRO A 448 -4.78 18.79 12.39
N VAL A 449 -4.35 20.04 12.49
CA VAL A 449 -3.06 20.49 11.94
C VAL A 449 -1.98 20.35 13.00
N LYS A 450 -0.77 20.00 12.60
CA LYS A 450 0.34 19.78 13.51
C LYS A 450 1.02 21.10 13.85
N GLU A 451 1.18 21.38 15.13
CA GLU A 451 2.02 22.50 15.55
C GLU A 451 3.51 22.15 15.47
N THR A 452 4.33 23.11 15.04
CA THR A 452 5.78 23.03 15.05
C THR A 452 6.38 24.29 15.66
N ALA A 453 7.69 24.26 15.94
CA ALA A 453 8.40 25.42 16.47
C ALA A 453 8.30 26.68 15.59
N THR A 454 8.04 26.50 14.28
CA THR A 454 8.00 27.55 13.27
C THR A 454 6.60 27.94 12.84
N GLY A 455 5.55 27.22 13.24
CA GLY A 455 4.18 27.50 12.82
C GLY A 455 3.26 26.28 12.92
N LEU A 456 2.45 26.09 11.87
CA LEU A 456 1.52 24.97 11.73
C LEU A 456 1.75 24.23 10.43
N ASP A 457 1.82 22.91 10.48
CA ASP A 457 2.01 22.06 9.32
C ASP A 457 0.74 21.25 9.05
N TYR A 458 0.32 21.22 7.79
CA TYR A 458 -0.72 20.33 7.32
C TYR A 458 -0.10 18.98 6.91
N GLU A 459 -0.57 17.89 7.54
CA GLU A 459 -0.18 16.53 7.19
C GLU A 459 -1.09 16.01 6.06
N ARG A 460 -0.51 15.74 4.89
CA ARG A 460 -1.23 15.20 3.73
C ARG A 460 -1.72 13.79 4.00
N ILE A 461 -2.92 13.48 3.51
CA ILE A 461 -3.47 12.12 3.50
C ILE A 461 -2.80 11.32 2.38
N GLU A 462 -2.14 10.22 2.76
CA GLU A 462 -1.53 9.29 1.82
C GLU A 462 -2.47 8.11 1.56
N PHE A 463 -2.37 7.49 0.39
CA PHE A 463 -3.16 6.30 0.09
C PHE A 463 -2.32 5.25 -0.66
N THR A 464 -2.74 3.99 -0.53
CA THR A 464 -2.25 2.85 -1.30
C THR A 464 -3.46 2.14 -1.91
N GLY A 465 -3.37 1.71 -3.17
CA GLY A 465 -4.48 1.12 -3.91
C GLY A 465 -4.12 0.91 -5.39
N PRO A 466 -5.10 0.88 -6.30
CA PRO A 466 -4.90 0.90 -7.75
C PRO A 466 -3.83 1.91 -8.19
N ASP A 467 -2.99 1.53 -9.17
CA ASP A 467 -1.77 2.27 -9.56
C ASP A 467 -2.09 3.74 -9.90
N PRO A 468 -1.52 4.73 -9.16
CA PRO A 468 -1.74 6.14 -9.43
C PRO A 468 -0.67 6.78 -10.33
N GLN A 469 0.28 6.02 -10.91
CA GLN A 469 1.41 6.60 -11.66
C GLN A 469 1.00 7.48 -12.84
N ALA A 470 -0.07 7.11 -13.55
CA ALA A 470 -0.60 7.87 -14.68
C ALA A 470 -1.71 8.87 -14.28
N ALA A 471 -2.07 8.93 -12.99
CA ALA A 471 -3.24 9.67 -12.54
C ALA A 471 -3.09 11.19 -12.73
N SER A 472 -4.16 11.84 -13.17
CA SER A 472 -4.25 13.30 -13.12
C SER A 472 -4.43 13.78 -11.68
N MET A 473 -3.41 14.43 -11.12
CA MET A 473 -3.43 14.99 -9.77
C MET A 473 -3.80 16.49 -9.82
N LYS A 474 -4.85 16.88 -9.08
CA LYS A 474 -5.25 18.29 -8.93
C LYS A 474 -5.45 18.61 -7.45
N THR A 475 -4.72 19.59 -6.94
CA THR A 475 -4.83 20.05 -5.55
C THR A 475 -5.26 21.50 -5.46
N GLU A 476 -6.29 21.75 -4.65
CA GLU A 476 -6.83 23.07 -4.36
C GLU A 476 -6.90 23.26 -2.83
N VAL A 477 -6.47 24.42 -2.35
CA VAL A 477 -6.39 24.74 -0.93
C VAL A 477 -7.14 26.03 -0.67
N PHE A 478 -8.08 25.99 0.27
CA PHE A 478 -8.81 27.13 0.80
C PHE A 478 -8.30 27.42 2.21
N LEU A 479 -7.57 28.52 2.35
CA LEU A 479 -7.01 28.98 3.60
C LEU A 479 -7.91 30.05 4.21
N HIS A 480 -8.50 29.74 5.36
CA HIS A 480 -9.28 30.68 6.16
C HIS A 480 -8.36 31.43 7.14
N SER A 481 -7.52 32.30 6.57
CA SER A 481 -6.54 33.12 7.31
C SER A 481 -6.37 34.49 6.66
N GLN A 482 -5.93 35.46 7.45
CA GLN A 482 -5.42 36.73 6.96
C GLN A 482 -3.96 36.64 6.47
N TYR A 483 -3.24 35.59 6.87
CA TYR A 483 -1.85 35.34 6.46
C TYR A 483 -1.81 34.44 5.24
N PRO A 484 -0.81 34.62 4.36
CA PRO A 484 -0.65 33.75 3.20
C PRO A 484 -0.21 32.34 3.61
N LEU A 485 -0.50 31.37 2.74
CA LEU A 485 0.03 30.01 2.84
C LEU A 485 1.56 30.02 2.76
N VAL A 486 2.23 29.27 3.63
CA VAL A 486 3.67 29.06 3.56
C VAL A 486 3.92 27.79 2.77
N ASP A 487 4.42 27.95 1.55
CA ASP A 487 4.79 26.85 0.65
C ASP A 487 6.28 26.94 0.32
N PRO A 488 7.13 26.20 1.06
CA PRO A 488 8.58 26.21 0.84
C PRO A 488 9.01 25.76 -0.56
N ALA A 489 8.19 24.96 -1.24
CA ALA A 489 8.50 24.40 -2.54
C ALA A 489 8.04 25.28 -3.71
N GLY A 490 7.24 26.33 -3.45
CA GLY A 490 6.73 27.23 -4.49
C GLY A 490 5.83 26.53 -5.52
N VAL A 491 5.12 25.49 -5.08
CA VAL A 491 4.22 24.64 -5.86
C VAL A 491 2.84 25.26 -6.06
N PHE A 492 2.38 26.06 -5.10
CA PHE A 492 1.03 26.60 -5.02
C PHE A 492 0.99 28.06 -5.47
N ALA A 493 0.20 28.34 -6.50
CA ALA A 493 -0.11 29.68 -6.93
C ALA A 493 -1.43 30.14 -6.31
N GLN A 494 -1.47 31.38 -5.81
CA GLN A 494 -2.69 31.98 -5.33
C GLN A 494 -3.59 32.37 -6.51
N VAL A 495 -4.80 31.80 -6.57
CA VAL A 495 -5.79 32.05 -7.63
C VAL A 495 -6.73 33.19 -7.23
N GLN A 496 -7.14 33.20 -5.95
CA GLN A 496 -7.95 34.26 -5.33
C GLN A 496 -7.51 34.44 -3.87
N ALA A 497 -8.02 35.46 -3.19
CA ALA A 497 -7.75 35.65 -1.75
C ALA A 497 -8.09 34.36 -0.98
N GLY A 498 -7.10 33.79 -0.29
CA GLY A 498 -7.25 32.52 0.45
C GLY A 498 -7.39 31.26 -0.39
N GLN A 499 -7.41 31.32 -1.73
CA GLN A 499 -7.52 30.14 -2.60
C GLN A 499 -6.22 29.90 -3.37
N TYR A 500 -5.63 28.73 -3.17
CA TYR A 500 -4.37 28.32 -3.77
C TYR A 500 -4.56 27.07 -4.63
N ARG A 501 -3.83 26.97 -5.72
CA ARG A 501 -3.86 25.83 -6.64
C ARG A 501 -2.45 25.37 -6.95
N ALA A 502 -2.22 24.06 -6.86
CA ALA A 502 -0.95 23.48 -7.25
C ALA A 502 -0.73 23.59 -8.77
N GLY A 503 0.52 23.76 -9.19
CA GLY A 503 0.91 23.72 -10.60
C GLY A 503 0.56 22.40 -11.32
N THR A 504 0.61 22.41 -12.65
CA THR A 504 0.42 21.18 -13.44
C THR A 504 1.62 20.25 -13.29
N GLY A 505 1.37 18.96 -13.08
CA GLY A 505 2.44 17.96 -12.91
C GLY A 505 3.07 17.96 -11.52
N THR A 506 2.49 18.69 -10.56
CA THR A 506 2.87 18.53 -9.16
C THR A 506 2.56 17.11 -8.71
N GLY A 507 3.61 16.34 -8.41
CA GLY A 507 3.46 15.03 -7.80
C GLY A 507 2.93 15.11 -6.36
N THR A 508 3.12 14.05 -5.60
CA THR A 508 2.66 13.95 -4.21
C THR A 508 3.58 14.60 -3.17
N ASN A 509 4.73 15.16 -3.60
CA ASN A 509 5.83 15.60 -2.73
C ASN A 509 5.78 17.10 -2.42
N TRP A 510 4.65 17.60 -1.94
CA TRP A 510 4.52 18.98 -1.47
C TRP A 510 4.24 19.02 0.03
N GLN A 511 4.61 20.12 0.67
CA GLN A 511 4.42 20.39 2.09
C GLN A 511 3.76 21.76 2.25
N LEU A 512 2.81 21.86 3.17
CA LEU A 512 2.08 23.08 3.45
C LEU A 512 2.25 23.47 4.91
N SER A 513 2.66 24.71 5.13
CA SER A 513 2.75 25.31 6.46
C SER A 513 1.92 26.61 6.52
N MET A 514 1.58 27.02 7.72
CA MET A 514 0.77 28.19 8.02
C MET A 514 1.36 28.94 9.21
N VAL A 515 1.09 30.24 9.29
CA VAL A 515 1.44 31.04 10.46
C VAL A 515 0.60 30.57 11.65
N LYS A 516 1.22 30.49 12.83
CA LYS A 516 0.54 30.20 14.09
C LYS A 516 -0.29 31.41 14.53
N GLU A 517 -1.60 31.35 14.30
CA GLU A 517 -2.55 32.39 14.72
C GLU A 517 -3.05 32.20 16.15
N PRO A 518 -3.50 33.27 16.84
CA PRO A 518 -4.24 33.14 18.10
C PRO A 518 -5.46 32.23 17.94
N ILE A 519 -5.78 31.44 18.95
CA ILE A 519 -6.97 30.58 18.92
C ILE A 519 -8.23 31.44 18.81
N ALA A 520 -9.13 31.03 17.93
CA ALA A 520 -10.46 31.63 17.84
C ALA A 520 -11.28 31.36 19.10
N THR A 521 -11.89 32.42 19.64
CA THR A 521 -12.79 32.32 20.81
C THR A 521 -14.18 31.82 20.45
N ALA A 522 -14.54 31.80 19.17
CA ALA A 522 -15.81 31.24 18.71
C ALA A 522 -15.84 29.70 18.83
N GLY A 523 -17.03 29.14 18.93
CA GLY A 523 -17.25 27.70 18.93
C GLY A 523 -18.35 27.28 17.96
N PHE A 524 -18.66 25.99 17.97
CA PHE A 524 -19.72 25.37 17.18
C PHE A 524 -20.80 24.84 18.12
N SER A 525 -22.07 25.14 17.85
CA SER A 525 -23.19 24.67 18.66
C SER A 525 -24.05 23.67 17.88
N PHE A 526 -24.38 22.53 18.48
CA PHE A 526 -25.26 21.51 17.92
C PHE A 526 -26.00 20.77 19.04
N ASP A 527 -27.31 20.55 18.87
CA ASP A 527 -28.16 19.78 19.79
C ASP A 527 -27.97 20.16 21.28
N GLY A 528 -28.03 21.46 21.58
CA GLY A 528 -27.86 21.99 22.93
C GLY A 528 -26.42 22.02 23.48
N ASN A 529 -25.46 21.44 22.76
CA ASN A 529 -24.04 21.44 23.14
C ASN A 529 -23.25 22.51 22.38
N HIS A 530 -22.23 23.05 23.03
CA HIS A 530 -21.29 24.01 22.46
C HIS A 530 -19.85 23.50 22.58
N TYR A 531 -19.13 23.48 21.45
CA TYR A 531 -17.78 22.97 21.30
C TYR A 531 -16.81 24.10 20.99
N GLN A 532 -15.78 24.25 21.81
CA GLN A 532 -14.78 25.32 21.68
C GLN A 532 -13.37 24.76 21.79
N LEU A 533 -12.46 25.24 20.94
CA LEU A 533 -11.03 24.93 21.06
C LEU A 533 -10.42 25.77 22.17
N VAL A 534 -9.68 25.15 23.08
CA VAL A 534 -9.01 25.82 24.20
C VAL A 534 -7.55 25.37 24.27
N GLU A 535 -6.68 26.33 24.52
CA GLU A 535 -5.26 26.09 24.79
C GLU A 535 -5.09 25.21 26.04
N SER A 536 -4.26 24.17 25.92
CA SER A 536 -3.96 23.27 27.03
C SER A 536 -2.45 23.06 27.10
N PRO A 537 -1.67 24.05 27.59
CA PRO A 537 -0.23 23.92 27.71
C PRO A 537 0.12 22.68 28.53
N LYS A 538 1.20 21.99 28.15
CA LYS A 538 1.71 20.83 28.89
C LYS A 538 1.92 21.22 30.35
N ARG A 539 1.19 20.55 31.25
CA ARG A 539 1.36 20.67 32.69
C ARG A 539 2.10 19.44 33.19
N TYR A 540 2.94 19.65 34.20
CA TYR A 540 3.62 18.57 34.90
C TYR A 540 2.99 18.41 36.28
N ALA A 541 2.74 17.17 36.66
CA ALA A 541 2.28 16.80 37.99
C ALA A 541 3.40 16.04 38.70
N HIS A 542 3.42 16.13 40.03
CA HIS A 542 4.35 15.35 40.83
C HIS A 542 4.14 13.85 40.59
N PHE A 543 5.22 13.17 40.26
CA PHE A 543 5.26 11.74 40.03
C PHE A 543 6.66 11.19 40.31
N ALA A 544 6.81 10.51 41.43
CA ALA A 544 8.01 9.75 41.76
C ALA A 544 7.74 8.25 41.47
N PRO A 545 8.22 7.69 40.34
CA PRO A 545 7.96 6.29 40.04
C PRO A 545 8.60 5.39 41.10
N GLY A 546 7.81 4.45 41.62
CA GLY A 546 8.26 3.39 42.53
C GLY A 546 8.93 2.24 41.79
N SER A 547 8.62 2.04 40.50
CA SER A 547 9.32 1.11 39.63
C SER A 547 9.42 1.64 38.20
N VAL A 548 10.38 1.10 37.45
CA VAL A 548 10.63 1.47 36.05
C VAL A 548 10.63 0.21 35.19
N CYS A 549 9.93 0.23 34.07
CA CYS A 549 10.01 -0.83 33.06
C CYS A 549 10.64 -0.32 31.77
N LEU A 550 11.53 -1.10 31.19
CA LEU A 550 12.15 -0.80 29.90
C LEU A 550 11.52 -1.67 28.80
N ASP A 551 10.96 -1.01 27.80
CA ASP A 551 10.45 -1.59 26.57
C ASP A 551 11.55 -1.57 25.50
N LEU A 552 12.41 -2.59 25.57
CA LEU A 552 13.63 -2.71 24.77
C LEU A 552 13.39 -3.39 23.42
N ASN A 553 14.09 -2.93 22.40
CA ASN A 553 14.10 -3.48 21.05
C ASN A 553 15.38 -3.02 20.31
N SER A 554 15.51 -3.32 19.02
CA SER A 554 16.67 -2.98 18.18
C SER A 554 16.95 -1.49 18.01
N ASN A 555 15.99 -0.58 18.26
CA ASN A 555 16.18 0.87 18.13
C ASN A 555 16.94 1.50 19.31
N TRP A 556 17.04 0.79 20.45
CA TRP A 556 17.79 1.26 21.60
C TRP A 556 19.30 1.17 21.34
N THR A 557 20.01 2.26 21.65
CA THR A 557 21.48 2.23 21.68
C THR A 557 21.97 1.86 23.08
N ARG A 558 23.21 1.35 23.15
CA ARG A 558 23.83 1.02 24.44
C ARG A 558 23.97 2.27 25.33
N GLU A 559 24.31 3.40 24.73
CA GLU A 559 24.45 4.68 25.42
C GLU A 559 23.12 5.15 26.04
N GLU A 560 22.00 5.03 25.31
CA GLU A 560 20.67 5.37 25.82
C GLU A 560 20.29 4.48 27.00
N PHE A 561 20.54 3.16 26.88
CA PHE A 561 20.28 2.20 27.94
C PHE A 561 21.05 2.53 29.23
N ASP A 562 22.36 2.79 29.11
CA ASP A 562 23.22 3.12 30.25
C ASP A 562 22.81 4.44 30.92
N LYS A 563 22.46 5.46 30.13
CA LYS A 563 21.97 6.75 30.65
C LYS A 563 20.65 6.61 31.39
N VAL A 564 19.71 5.81 30.87
CA VAL A 564 18.42 5.56 31.53
C VAL A 564 18.61 4.76 32.82
N LEU A 565 19.49 3.76 32.84
CA LEU A 565 19.84 3.02 34.05
C LEU A 565 20.47 3.92 35.12
N ALA A 566 21.38 4.82 34.72
CA ALA A 566 21.98 5.77 35.64
C ALA A 566 20.95 6.77 36.21
N ALA A 567 20.04 7.27 35.37
CA ALA A 567 18.97 8.19 35.77
C ALA A 567 17.94 7.53 36.71
N THR A 568 17.83 6.21 36.68
CA THR A 568 16.89 5.42 37.49
C THR A 568 17.57 4.70 38.65
N ALA A 569 18.82 5.06 38.96
CA ALA A 569 19.60 4.48 40.05
C ALA A 569 18.84 4.54 41.39
N GLY A 570 18.82 3.42 42.11
CA GLY A 570 18.10 3.27 43.37
C GLY A 570 16.63 2.84 43.23
N LYS A 571 16.10 2.75 42.01
CA LYS A 571 14.74 2.22 41.75
C LYS A 571 14.80 0.81 41.16
N PRO A 572 13.83 -0.06 41.43
CA PRO A 572 13.75 -1.35 40.77
C PRO A 572 13.40 -1.16 39.28
N VAL A 573 14.28 -1.63 38.40
CA VAL A 573 14.10 -1.58 36.95
C VAL A 573 13.79 -2.99 36.42
N TYR A 574 12.82 -3.10 35.54
CA TYR A 574 12.37 -4.35 34.92
C TYR A 574 12.48 -4.27 33.40
N THR A 575 12.68 -5.40 32.75
CA THR A 575 12.57 -5.56 31.29
C THR A 575 11.94 -6.91 30.98
N THR A 576 11.61 -7.11 29.71
CA THR A 576 11.04 -8.38 29.24
C THR A 576 12.16 -9.37 28.87
N ASP A 577 12.05 -10.61 29.31
CA ASP A 577 12.97 -11.69 28.92
C ASP A 577 12.55 -12.40 27.60
N ALA A 578 13.30 -13.43 27.19
CA ALA A 578 12.97 -14.21 26.00
C ALA A 578 11.62 -14.95 26.10
N ASN A 579 11.18 -15.30 27.30
CA ASN A 579 9.88 -15.94 27.58
C ASN A 579 8.73 -14.92 27.70
N HIS A 580 8.96 -13.67 27.33
CA HIS A 580 7.97 -12.61 27.42
C HIS A 580 7.48 -12.31 28.86
N ARG A 581 8.36 -12.48 29.85
CA ARG A 581 8.08 -12.20 31.27
C ARG A 581 8.80 -10.95 31.75
N LEU A 582 8.16 -10.17 32.62
CA LEU A 582 8.83 -9.08 33.32
C LEU A 582 9.83 -9.61 34.35
N VAL A 583 11.11 -9.32 34.13
CA VAL A 583 12.23 -9.71 34.99
C VAL A 583 12.99 -8.48 35.44
N ARG A 584 13.42 -8.48 36.71
CA ARG A 584 14.22 -7.39 37.28
C ARG A 584 15.63 -7.36 36.68
N LEU A 585 16.08 -6.18 36.29
CA LEU A 585 17.46 -5.93 35.87
C LEU A 585 18.41 -5.95 37.06
N THR A 586 19.52 -6.64 36.88
CA THR A 586 20.63 -6.80 37.83
C THR A 586 21.95 -6.69 37.08
N ALA A 587 23.04 -6.44 37.80
CA ALA A 587 24.38 -6.38 37.20
C ALA A 587 24.75 -7.66 36.41
N ASN A 588 24.19 -8.82 36.79
CA ASN A 588 24.51 -10.11 36.19
C ASN A 588 23.71 -10.42 34.91
N ASN A 589 22.49 -9.88 34.76
CA ASN A 589 21.61 -10.22 33.62
C ASN A 589 21.40 -9.07 32.63
N GLN A 590 21.73 -7.82 32.99
CA GLN A 590 21.43 -6.65 32.18
C GLN A 590 22.05 -6.68 30.78
N GLU A 591 23.25 -7.23 30.64
CA GLU A 591 23.95 -7.31 29.35
C GLU A 591 23.29 -8.34 28.42
N ALA A 592 22.99 -9.53 28.95
CA ALA A 592 22.31 -10.58 28.19
C ALA A 592 20.92 -10.12 27.73
N LEU A 593 20.12 -9.57 28.65
CA LEU A 593 18.76 -9.09 28.35
C LEU A 593 18.77 -7.96 27.32
N PHE A 594 19.73 -7.04 27.39
CA PHE A 594 19.87 -5.97 26.41
C PHE A 594 20.26 -6.53 25.03
N ASN A 595 21.20 -7.47 24.97
CA ASN A 595 21.63 -8.08 23.71
C ASN A 595 20.51 -8.90 23.06
N ASP A 596 19.72 -9.63 23.85
CA ASP A 596 18.57 -10.39 23.36
C ASP A 596 17.48 -9.47 22.79
N ALA A 597 17.15 -8.39 23.51
CA ALA A 597 16.17 -7.42 23.07
C ALA A 597 16.58 -6.70 21.77
N ARG A 598 17.89 -6.50 21.54
CA ARG A 598 18.40 -5.90 20.30
C ARG A 598 18.18 -6.75 19.05
N LEU A 599 17.89 -8.05 19.20
CA LEU A 599 17.50 -8.92 18.08
C LEU A 599 16.04 -8.72 17.66
N LEU A 600 15.24 -8.02 18.45
CA LEU A 600 13.82 -7.78 18.20
C LEU A 600 13.62 -6.43 17.47
N ARG A 601 13.08 -6.47 16.26
CA ARG A 601 12.74 -5.29 15.45
C ARG A 601 11.58 -4.48 16.02
N PHE A 602 10.72 -5.12 16.80
CA PHE A 602 9.64 -4.50 17.56
C PHE A 602 9.44 -5.27 18.86
N SER A 603 8.81 -4.61 19.82
CA SER A 603 8.43 -5.19 21.11
C SER A 603 6.91 -5.10 21.28
N LEU A 604 6.33 -6.12 21.91
CA LEU A 604 4.93 -6.14 22.36
C LEU A 604 4.89 -6.10 23.89
N PHE A 605 5.30 -5.00 24.51
CA PHE A 605 5.45 -4.91 25.96
C PHE A 605 4.23 -5.48 26.75
N PRO A 606 4.44 -6.35 27.76
CA PRO A 606 3.35 -7.03 28.47
C PRO A 606 2.73 -6.14 29.56
N PHE A 607 1.92 -5.15 29.16
CA PHE A 607 1.29 -4.21 30.10
C PHE A 607 0.44 -4.88 31.18
N HIS A 608 -0.17 -6.04 30.90
CA HIS A 608 -0.95 -6.81 31.87
C HIS A 608 -0.13 -7.43 33.00
N GLN A 609 1.19 -7.56 32.83
CA GLN A 609 2.09 -8.04 33.87
C GLN A 609 2.54 -6.91 34.82
N VAL A 610 2.23 -5.65 34.51
CA VAL A 610 2.53 -4.50 35.37
C VAL A 610 1.47 -4.41 36.48
N THR A 611 1.82 -4.87 37.68
CA THR A 611 0.87 -4.96 38.81
C THR A 611 0.54 -3.62 39.47
N ASP A 612 1.46 -2.64 39.40
CA ASP A 612 1.28 -1.29 39.96
C ASP A 612 1.40 -0.22 38.87
N ALA A 613 0.37 -0.10 38.04
CA ALA A 613 0.32 0.87 36.95
C ALA A 613 0.39 2.34 37.41
N ALA A 614 -0.06 2.63 38.64
CA ALA A 614 -0.10 3.99 39.17
C ALA A 614 1.31 4.54 39.47
N ASN A 615 2.19 3.69 40.02
CA ASN A 615 3.56 4.06 40.43
C ASN A 615 4.64 3.60 39.45
N THR A 616 4.28 2.99 38.33
CA THR A 616 5.24 2.50 37.32
C THR A 616 5.29 3.42 36.12
N ILE A 617 6.50 3.65 35.61
CA ILE A 617 6.73 4.27 34.29
C ILE A 617 7.34 3.25 33.35
N VAL A 618 6.76 3.15 32.16
CA VAL A 618 7.32 2.35 31.06
C VAL A 618 8.09 3.29 30.15
N ILE A 619 9.35 2.98 29.86
CA ILE A 619 10.21 3.77 28.99
C ILE A 619 10.53 2.91 27.77
N GLY A 620 10.23 3.41 26.58
CA GLY A 620 10.45 2.67 25.35
C GLY A 620 10.96 3.53 24.21
N LYS A 621 11.41 2.86 23.16
CA LYS A 621 11.78 3.48 21.88
C LYS A 621 11.09 2.72 20.77
N PRO A 622 9.76 2.86 20.64
CA PRO A 622 8.95 2.00 19.80
C PRO A 622 9.23 2.23 18.31
N THR A 623 8.75 1.29 17.49
CA THR A 623 8.92 1.32 16.03
C THR A 623 7.54 1.42 15.38
N VAL A 624 7.49 1.83 14.10
CA VAL A 624 6.23 1.93 13.34
C VAL A 624 5.69 0.57 12.89
N ILE A 625 6.47 -0.50 13.08
CA ILE A 625 6.12 -1.86 12.69
C ILE A 625 5.76 -2.67 13.94
N SER A 626 4.58 -3.27 13.94
CA SER A 626 4.18 -4.30 14.90
C SER A 626 2.93 -4.98 14.37
N PRO A 627 2.56 -6.16 14.89
CA PRO A 627 1.22 -6.69 14.76
C PRO A 627 0.19 -5.64 15.25
N ASP A 628 -0.95 -5.59 14.57
CA ASP A 628 -2.13 -4.83 15.00
C ASP A 628 -3.03 -5.69 15.91
N LEU A 629 -3.95 -5.06 16.65
CA LEU A 629 -4.89 -5.74 17.56
C LEU A 629 -5.77 -6.74 16.83
N GLN A 630 -6.13 -6.49 15.56
CA GLN A 630 -6.89 -7.43 14.75
C GLN A 630 -6.12 -8.75 14.58
N VAL A 631 -4.85 -8.70 14.19
CA VAL A 631 -4.00 -9.90 14.04
C VAL A 631 -3.76 -10.57 15.40
N LEU A 632 -3.62 -9.78 16.46
CA LEU A 632 -3.39 -10.29 17.81
C LEU A 632 -4.67 -10.78 18.52
N LYS A 633 -5.87 -10.53 17.97
CA LYS A 633 -7.18 -10.63 18.65
C LYS A 633 -7.41 -11.94 19.41
N GLU A 634 -6.93 -13.05 18.87
CA GLU A 634 -7.16 -14.42 19.37
C GLU A 634 -5.99 -14.96 20.21
N THR A 635 -4.91 -14.19 20.36
CA THR A 635 -3.72 -14.62 21.10
C THR A 635 -3.93 -14.58 22.62
N ASP A 636 -3.18 -15.41 23.34
CA ASP A 636 -3.21 -15.44 24.81
C ASP A 636 -2.72 -14.11 25.41
N TYR A 637 -1.69 -13.50 24.81
CA TYR A 637 -1.25 -12.14 25.11
C TYR A 637 -2.41 -11.14 25.11
N MET A 638 -3.22 -11.10 24.03
CA MET A 638 -4.34 -10.16 23.97
C MET A 638 -5.47 -10.49 24.94
N ARG A 639 -5.67 -11.77 25.27
CA ARG A 639 -6.65 -12.16 26.29
C ARG A 639 -6.23 -11.60 27.66
N GLY A 640 -4.96 -11.76 28.02
CA GLY A 640 -4.39 -11.21 29.26
C GLY A 640 -4.41 -9.68 29.28
N LEU A 641 -4.00 -9.04 28.17
CA LEU A 641 -4.04 -7.60 28.01
C LEU A 641 -5.44 -7.04 28.19
N ARG A 642 -6.44 -7.55 27.44
CA ARG A 642 -7.83 -7.10 27.56
C ARG A 642 -8.38 -7.25 28.97
N GLN A 643 -8.09 -8.37 29.64
CA GLN A 643 -8.55 -8.58 31.01
C GLN A 643 -7.95 -7.58 31.99
N SER A 644 -6.66 -7.27 31.86
CA SER A 644 -5.99 -6.26 32.70
C SER A 644 -6.54 -4.85 32.43
N LEU A 645 -6.68 -4.48 31.16
CA LEU A 645 -7.17 -3.16 30.74
C LEU A 645 -8.61 -2.88 31.22
N LYS A 646 -9.48 -3.90 31.27
CA LYS A 646 -10.85 -3.75 31.83
C LYS A 646 -10.87 -3.37 33.30
N ASN A 647 -9.88 -3.81 34.06
CA ASN A 647 -9.78 -3.57 35.50
C ASN A 647 -8.89 -2.35 35.82
N GLN A 648 -8.30 -1.72 34.79
CA GLN A 648 -7.38 -0.61 34.96
C GLN A 648 -8.14 0.67 35.30
N THR A 649 -7.85 1.24 36.47
CA THR A 649 -8.47 2.49 36.92
C THR A 649 -7.58 3.72 36.68
N THR A 650 -6.28 3.52 36.44
CA THR A 650 -5.30 4.60 36.25
C THR A 650 -4.54 4.41 34.94
N LYS A 651 -4.33 5.49 34.18
CA LYS A 651 -3.53 5.46 32.94
C LYS A 651 -2.08 5.09 33.26
N THR A 652 -1.54 4.07 32.59
CA THR A 652 -0.12 3.71 32.73
C THR A 652 0.74 4.77 32.07
N LYS A 653 1.77 5.24 32.76
CA LYS A 653 2.66 6.28 32.23
C LYS A 653 3.67 5.64 31.28
N TYR A 654 3.74 6.14 30.06
CA TYR A 654 4.68 5.68 29.04
C TYR A 654 5.52 6.86 28.53
N PHE A 655 6.84 6.74 28.56
CA PHE A 655 7.75 7.71 27.97
C PHE A 655 8.38 7.14 26.70
N SER A 656 8.11 7.78 25.57
CA SER A 656 8.72 7.43 24.29
C SER A 656 9.99 8.24 24.05
N LEU A 657 11.10 7.56 23.78
CA LEU A 657 12.39 8.16 23.41
C LEU A 657 12.43 8.69 21.96
N ASN A 658 11.34 8.52 21.20
CA ASN A 658 11.19 9.03 19.84
C ASN A 658 9.75 9.49 19.58
N ASP A 659 9.53 10.15 18.43
CA ASP A 659 8.23 10.71 18.07
C ASP A 659 7.22 9.69 17.53
N THR A 660 7.64 8.44 17.34
CA THR A 660 6.81 7.38 16.76
C THR A 660 6.19 6.50 17.82
N LEU A 661 5.08 5.83 17.49
CA LEU A 661 4.47 4.78 18.31
C LEU A 661 4.12 3.58 17.43
N SER A 662 4.23 2.38 18.00
CA SER A 662 3.78 1.15 17.34
C SER A 662 2.24 1.13 17.23
N PRO A 663 1.68 0.39 16.26
CA PRO A 663 0.23 0.18 16.14
C PRO A 663 -0.47 -0.15 17.46
N LEU A 664 0.10 -1.06 18.25
CA LEU A 664 -0.43 -1.42 19.58
C LEU A 664 -0.41 -0.22 20.55
N LEU A 665 0.76 0.42 20.74
CA LEU A 665 0.90 1.54 21.68
C LEU A 665 0.00 2.71 21.30
N ARG A 666 -0.14 2.96 20.00
CA ARG A 666 -1.04 3.98 19.48
C ARG A 666 -2.49 3.65 19.83
N SER A 667 -2.91 2.41 19.60
CA SER A 667 -4.26 1.96 19.95
C SER A 667 -4.53 2.09 21.45
N LEU A 668 -3.55 1.76 22.30
CA LEU A 668 -3.65 1.92 23.76
C LEU A 668 -3.65 3.39 24.22
N GLN A 669 -2.94 4.27 23.51
CA GLN A 669 -3.01 5.73 23.76
C GLN A 669 -4.38 6.27 23.31
N GLU A 670 -4.84 5.91 22.12
CA GLU A 670 -6.13 6.33 21.57
C GLU A 670 -7.28 5.88 22.47
N SER A 671 -7.23 4.64 22.97
CA SER A 671 -8.19 4.14 23.96
C SER A 671 -7.87 4.58 25.40
N ARG A 672 -6.99 5.56 25.61
CA ARG A 672 -6.71 6.20 26.91
C ARG A 672 -6.23 5.27 28.03
N HIS A 673 -5.62 4.12 27.70
CA HIS A 673 -4.97 3.25 28.69
C HIS A 673 -3.56 3.72 29.04
N LEU A 674 -2.94 4.50 28.16
CA LEU A 674 -1.61 5.08 28.34
C LEU A 674 -1.68 6.60 28.47
N LEU A 675 -0.87 7.15 29.37
CA LEU A 675 -0.52 8.56 29.40
C LEU A 675 0.90 8.68 28.84
N VAL A 676 0.98 9.12 27.58
CA VAL A 676 2.23 9.14 26.80
C VAL A 676 2.87 10.52 26.84
N ASP A 677 4.15 10.60 27.20
CA ASP A 677 5.01 11.75 26.88
C ASP A 677 6.14 11.32 25.94
N ARG A 678 6.65 12.26 25.15
CA ARG A 678 7.68 12.00 24.12
C ARG A 678 8.84 12.97 24.31
N GLY A 679 10.06 12.49 24.18
CA GLY A 679 11.24 13.33 24.30
C GLY A 679 12.57 12.59 24.22
N THR A 680 13.65 13.33 24.45
CA THR A 680 15.01 12.79 24.51
C THR A 680 15.32 12.17 25.87
N VAL A 681 16.38 11.34 25.93
CA VAL A 681 16.89 10.81 27.20
C VAL A 681 17.23 11.93 28.19
N ALA A 682 17.73 13.09 27.71
CA ALA A 682 18.05 14.23 28.58
C ALA A 682 16.79 14.84 29.24
N GLN A 683 15.70 14.96 28.47
CA GLN A 683 14.41 15.41 29.00
C GLN A 683 13.85 14.41 30.02
N LEU A 684 13.91 13.11 29.71
CA LEU A 684 13.52 12.05 30.62
C LEU A 684 14.30 12.12 31.96
N THR A 685 15.63 12.23 31.91
CA THR A 685 16.45 12.33 33.12
C THR A 685 16.10 13.56 33.95
N THR A 686 15.76 14.67 33.28
CA THR A 686 15.30 15.90 33.96
C THR A 686 13.96 15.66 34.68
N LEU A 687 13.00 15.02 34.02
CA LEU A 687 11.68 14.70 34.60
C LEU A 687 11.79 13.74 35.78
N ILE A 688 12.58 12.66 35.64
CA ILE A 688 12.83 11.71 36.72
C ILE A 688 13.51 12.41 37.91
N GLY A 689 14.51 13.26 37.65
CA GLY A 689 15.22 14.02 38.70
C GLY A 689 14.33 15.01 39.45
N ARG A 690 13.35 15.61 38.76
CA ARG A 690 12.34 16.50 39.36
C ARG A 690 11.17 15.76 40.00
N SER A 691 11.08 14.45 39.82
CA SER A 691 9.89 13.65 40.19
C SER A 691 8.62 14.24 39.59
N GLU A 692 8.65 14.48 38.29
CA GLU A 692 7.55 15.06 37.52
C GLU A 692 7.20 14.17 36.32
N PHE A 693 5.92 14.16 35.93
CA PHE A 693 5.46 13.58 34.67
C PHE A 693 4.33 14.42 34.10
N VAL A 694 4.05 14.27 32.79
CA VAL A 694 2.96 15.01 32.16
C VAL A 694 1.64 14.71 32.87
N ALA A 695 0.88 15.77 33.17
CA ALA A 695 -0.44 15.67 33.77
C ALA A 695 -1.48 15.33 32.69
N ASP A 696 -2.50 14.56 33.04
CA ASP A 696 -3.60 14.25 32.14
C ASP A 696 -4.48 15.50 31.93
N PRO A 697 -4.56 16.04 30.70
CA PRO A 697 -5.34 17.25 30.43
C PRO A 697 -6.85 16.96 30.25
N GLU A 698 -7.23 15.69 30.14
CA GLU A 698 -8.59 15.29 29.77
C GLU A 698 -9.54 15.19 30.96
N THR A 699 -10.79 15.58 30.73
CA THR A 699 -11.91 15.39 31.65
C THR A 699 -13.12 14.86 30.88
N VAL A 700 -14.29 14.69 31.52
CA VAL A 700 -15.52 14.28 30.81
C VAL A 700 -15.83 15.24 29.65
N ASP A 701 -15.70 16.56 29.90
CA ASP A 701 -16.05 17.59 28.93
C ASP A 701 -14.85 18.19 28.19
N ARG A 702 -13.62 17.71 28.45
CA ARG A 702 -12.40 18.17 27.77
C ARG A 702 -11.67 17.00 27.15
N GLN A 703 -11.64 16.96 25.82
CA GLN A 703 -10.97 15.91 25.07
C GLN A 703 -9.70 16.45 24.42
N GLN A 704 -8.60 15.69 24.51
CA GLN A 704 -7.33 16.11 23.94
C GLN A 704 -7.42 16.19 22.41
N PHE A 705 -6.80 17.23 21.85
CA PHE A 705 -6.83 17.55 20.43
C PHE A 705 -5.40 17.62 19.87
N GLY A 706 -5.18 16.99 18.71
CA GLY A 706 -3.86 16.87 18.11
C GLY A 706 -2.85 16.15 19.02
N ARG A 707 -1.56 16.48 18.92
CA ARG A 707 -0.48 15.91 19.75
C ARG A 707 -0.42 16.45 21.19
N GLY A 708 -1.54 16.96 21.69
CA GLY A 708 -1.74 17.22 23.12
C GLY A 708 -1.54 18.65 23.61
N GLU A 709 -1.48 19.63 22.71
CA GLU A 709 -1.32 21.05 23.04
C GLU A 709 -2.66 21.78 23.22
N TYR A 710 -3.74 21.14 22.77
CA TYR A 710 -5.07 21.72 22.71
C TYR A 710 -6.09 20.73 23.25
N VAL A 711 -7.24 21.26 23.69
CA VAL A 711 -8.41 20.45 24.01
C VAL A 711 -9.64 21.05 23.34
N ILE A 712 -10.58 20.20 22.95
CA ILE A 712 -11.93 20.64 22.61
C ILE A 712 -12.78 20.51 23.88
N GLN A 713 -13.33 21.64 24.33
CA GLN A 713 -14.20 21.71 25.49
C GLN A 713 -15.66 21.71 25.05
N ARG A 714 -16.45 20.82 25.64
CA ARG A 714 -17.92 20.80 25.53
C ARG A 714 -18.54 21.58 26.68
N SER A 715 -19.60 22.34 26.40
CA SER A 715 -20.42 23.00 27.42
C SER A 715 -21.88 23.07 26.97
N GLU A 716 -22.82 23.12 27.92
CA GLU A 716 -24.27 23.16 27.64
C GLU A 716 -24.80 24.60 27.43
N LYS A 717 -23.91 25.59 27.27
CA LYS A 717 -24.31 27.00 27.08
C LYS A 717 -24.38 27.35 25.60
N PRO A 718 -25.54 27.77 25.07
CA PRO A 718 -25.63 28.19 23.67
C PRO A 718 -24.85 29.50 23.47
N ALA A 719 -23.86 29.44 22.57
CA ALA A 719 -23.12 30.60 22.08
C ALA A 719 -23.20 30.68 20.55
N ALA A 720 -22.82 31.83 20.00
CA ALA A 720 -22.85 32.07 18.55
C ALA A 720 -21.99 31.03 17.80
N THR A 721 -22.58 30.42 16.76
CA THR A 721 -21.93 29.40 15.94
C THR A 721 -21.18 30.07 14.79
N LEU A 722 -19.89 30.32 14.98
CA LEU A 722 -18.99 30.80 13.92
C LEU A 722 -17.88 29.80 13.56
N ALA A 723 -17.66 28.77 14.40
CA ALA A 723 -16.68 27.73 14.09
C ALA A 723 -17.28 26.66 13.16
N PRO A 724 -16.44 25.97 12.36
CA PRO A 724 -16.86 24.83 11.55
C PRO A 724 -17.39 23.65 12.40
N ASP A 725 -18.32 22.87 11.83
CA ASP A 725 -18.92 21.66 12.44
C ASP A 725 -17.88 20.56 12.75
N HIS A 726 -16.74 20.62 12.07
CA HIS A 726 -15.56 19.77 12.29
C HIS A 726 -15.08 19.71 13.75
N LEU A 727 -15.30 20.75 14.57
CA LEU A 727 -14.97 20.69 16.01
C LEU A 727 -15.76 19.60 16.74
N MET A 728 -17.06 19.46 16.46
CA MET A 728 -17.87 18.41 17.06
C MET A 728 -17.41 17.04 16.59
N ARG A 729 -17.04 16.89 15.31
CA ARG A 729 -16.56 15.61 14.74
C ARG A 729 -15.29 15.12 15.43
N LEU A 730 -14.34 16.02 15.63
CA LEU A 730 -13.05 15.72 16.30
C LEU A 730 -13.25 15.46 17.79
N TYR A 731 -14.14 16.20 18.46
CA TYR A 731 -14.51 15.93 19.85
C TYR A 731 -15.15 14.55 20.00
N ALA A 732 -16.19 14.26 19.20
CA ALA A 732 -16.95 13.01 19.28
C ALA A 732 -16.05 11.80 19.04
N TYR A 733 -15.13 11.88 18.08
CA TYR A 733 -14.14 10.81 17.83
C TYR A 733 -13.31 10.50 19.08
N ASN A 734 -12.71 11.53 19.70
CA ASN A 734 -11.89 11.35 20.89
C ASN A 734 -12.72 10.91 22.12
N HIS A 735 -13.92 11.48 22.29
CA HIS A 735 -14.82 11.15 23.37
C HIS A 735 -15.27 9.68 23.29
N ILE A 736 -15.69 9.20 22.10
CA ILE A 736 -16.05 7.80 21.87
C ILE A 736 -14.90 6.87 22.21
N LEU A 737 -13.69 7.16 21.72
CA LEU A 737 -12.52 6.33 22.03
C LEU A 737 -12.20 6.30 23.54
N SER A 738 -12.42 7.41 24.25
CA SER A 738 -12.28 7.46 25.71
C SER A 738 -13.39 6.69 26.45
N ALA A 739 -14.63 6.69 25.93
CA ALA A 739 -15.77 6.03 26.54
C ALA A 739 -15.66 4.51 26.47
N VAL A 740 -15.08 4.00 25.37
CA VAL A 740 -14.81 2.58 25.14
C VAL A 740 -13.93 1.99 26.24
N ASN A 741 -12.98 2.77 26.75
CA ASN A 741 -12.13 2.40 27.89
C ASN A 741 -12.94 2.24 29.19
N ARG A 742 -13.76 3.24 29.52
CA ARG A 742 -14.49 3.30 30.80
C ARG A 742 -15.54 2.20 30.97
N ALA A 743 -16.15 1.75 29.86
CA ALA A 743 -17.25 0.80 29.90
C ALA A 743 -16.80 -0.66 30.04
N GLY A 744 -15.50 -0.98 29.91
CA GLY A 744 -15.01 -2.37 29.92
C GLY A 744 -15.67 -3.27 28.86
N THR A 745 -16.37 -2.65 27.91
CA THR A 745 -17.26 -3.27 26.93
C THR A 745 -16.45 -4.08 25.95
N ASP A 746 -16.99 -5.25 25.60
CA ASP A 746 -16.45 -6.04 24.50
C ASP A 746 -16.42 -5.16 23.24
N LEU A 747 -15.25 -5.06 22.60
CA LEU A 747 -15.03 -4.27 21.39
C LEU A 747 -15.94 -4.73 20.22
N SER A 748 -16.68 -5.84 20.39
CA SER A 748 -17.64 -6.36 19.43
C SER A 748 -19.06 -5.81 19.56
N THR A 749 -19.44 -5.19 20.67
CA THR A 749 -20.81 -4.67 20.88
C THR A 749 -20.79 -3.29 21.51
N PRO A 750 -20.85 -2.20 20.71
CA PRO A 750 -20.91 -0.84 21.23
C PRO A 750 -22.20 -0.61 22.02
N SER A 751 -22.17 0.26 23.02
CA SER A 751 -23.40 0.76 23.63
C SER A 751 -24.18 1.63 22.64
N ASP A 752 -25.51 1.65 22.76
CA ASP A 752 -26.36 2.49 21.91
C ASP A 752 -25.98 3.98 21.98
N SER A 753 -25.47 4.45 23.14
CA SER A 753 -25.00 5.82 23.31
C SER A 753 -23.79 6.16 22.43
N ILE A 754 -22.83 5.25 22.32
CA ILE A 754 -21.62 5.44 21.50
C ILE A 754 -21.99 5.49 20.01
N LEU A 755 -22.87 4.59 19.57
CA LEU A 755 -23.31 4.57 18.18
C LEU A 755 -24.13 5.82 17.82
N ARG A 756 -24.98 6.31 18.74
CA ARG A 756 -25.72 7.57 18.56
C ARG A 756 -24.78 8.77 18.44
N GLU A 757 -23.75 8.87 19.28
CA GLU A 757 -22.78 9.96 19.19
C GLU A 757 -22.00 9.93 17.86
N ALA A 758 -21.58 8.73 17.43
CA ALA A 758 -20.94 8.57 16.12
C ALA A 758 -21.86 9.00 14.97
N THR A 759 -23.15 8.64 15.07
CA THR A 759 -24.20 8.97 14.09
C THR A 759 -24.49 10.47 14.05
N ALA A 760 -24.67 11.11 15.21
CA ALA A 760 -24.88 12.54 15.32
C ALA A 760 -23.72 13.34 14.69
N ALA A 761 -22.48 12.94 14.95
CA ALA A 761 -21.29 13.56 14.35
C ALA A 761 -20.99 13.09 12.91
N ASN A 762 -21.67 12.05 12.42
CA ASN A 762 -21.42 11.36 11.15
C ASN A 762 -19.93 11.06 10.93
N ILE A 763 -19.35 10.24 11.81
CA ILE A 763 -17.94 9.86 11.80
C ILE A 763 -17.73 8.36 11.82
N VAL A 764 -16.71 7.90 11.10
CA VAL A 764 -16.25 6.50 11.12
C VAL A 764 -15.39 6.27 12.37
N THR A 765 -15.69 5.19 13.09
CA THR A 765 -15.02 4.80 14.34
C THR A 765 -14.75 3.29 14.32
N PRO A 766 -14.09 2.69 15.33
CA PRO A 766 -14.00 1.24 15.41
C PRO A 766 -15.35 0.50 15.43
N PHE A 767 -16.47 1.19 15.69
CA PHE A 767 -17.81 0.59 15.80
C PHE A 767 -18.80 1.08 14.74
N SER A 768 -18.44 2.10 13.97
CA SER A 768 -19.29 2.72 12.96
C SER A 768 -18.61 2.74 11.60
N SER A 769 -19.41 2.66 10.54
CA SER A 769 -18.95 2.64 9.15
C SER A 769 -19.90 3.46 8.29
N LEU A 770 -19.35 4.13 7.27
CA LEU A 770 -20.13 4.77 6.21
C LEU A 770 -20.32 3.77 5.08
N ILE A 771 -21.58 3.60 4.64
CA ILE A 771 -21.93 2.74 3.52
C ILE A 771 -22.85 3.47 2.53
N VAL A 772 -22.49 3.38 1.26
CA VAL A 772 -23.34 3.78 0.13
C VAL A 772 -23.99 2.51 -0.42
N LEU A 773 -25.32 2.50 -0.54
CA LEU A 773 -26.10 1.45 -1.19
C LEU A 773 -26.87 2.07 -2.36
N GLU A 774 -27.19 1.23 -3.34
CA GLU A 774 -27.84 1.66 -4.59
C GLU A 774 -29.31 2.09 -4.38
N THR A 775 -30.06 1.37 -3.55
CA THR A 775 -31.51 1.56 -3.42
C THR A 775 -31.96 1.77 -1.97
N GLN A 776 -33.05 2.53 -1.78
CA GLN A 776 -33.67 2.68 -0.48
C GLN A 776 -34.15 1.35 0.11
N ALA A 777 -34.60 0.41 -0.74
CA ALA A 777 -35.01 -0.92 -0.30
C ALA A 777 -33.85 -1.71 0.34
N ASP A 778 -32.61 -1.51 -0.12
CA ASP A 778 -31.43 -2.11 0.51
C ASP A 778 -31.14 -1.49 1.88
N TYR A 779 -31.27 -0.17 2.00
CA TYR A 779 -31.19 0.51 3.29
C TYR A 779 -32.21 -0.01 4.30
N ASP A 780 -33.47 -0.13 3.87
CA ASP A 780 -34.57 -0.64 4.70
C ASP A 780 -34.34 -2.11 5.09
N ARG A 781 -33.84 -2.95 4.16
CA ARG A 781 -33.54 -4.37 4.38
C ARG A 781 -32.50 -4.59 5.48
N PHE A 782 -31.48 -3.76 5.55
CA PHE A 782 -30.41 -3.87 6.56
C PHE A 782 -30.67 -3.00 7.80
N ASP A 783 -31.84 -2.36 7.89
CA ASP A 783 -32.21 -1.43 8.95
C ASP A 783 -31.13 -0.34 9.14
N ILE A 784 -30.78 0.31 8.03
CA ILE A 784 -29.85 1.44 7.97
C ILE A 784 -30.69 2.66 7.58
N LYS A 785 -30.80 3.63 8.48
CA LYS A 785 -31.66 4.81 8.30
C LYS A 785 -30.84 6.08 8.47
N ALA A 786 -31.16 7.10 7.69
CA ALA A 786 -30.61 8.43 7.90
C ALA A 786 -31.16 8.99 9.23
N ASP A 787 -30.27 9.52 10.06
CA ASP A 787 -30.66 10.20 11.30
C ASP A 787 -30.88 11.69 11.00
N SER A 788 -32.10 12.17 11.24
CA SER A 788 -32.47 13.57 11.08
C SER A 788 -31.74 14.50 12.04
N ASN A 789 -31.27 13.98 13.18
CA ASN A 789 -30.50 14.74 14.17
C ASN A 789 -29.00 14.45 14.06
N SER A 790 -28.47 14.56 12.84
CA SER A 790 -27.04 14.40 12.56
C SER A 790 -26.48 15.56 11.74
N LEU A 791 -25.16 15.75 11.81
CA LEU A 791 -24.42 16.69 10.94
C LEU A 791 -24.42 16.25 9.47
N GLY A 792 -24.74 14.99 9.19
CA GLY A 792 -24.61 14.40 7.86
C GLY A 792 -23.17 14.39 7.34
N ASN A 793 -23.03 14.07 6.04
CA ASN A 793 -21.71 14.01 5.41
C ASN A 793 -21.08 15.40 5.36
N ALA A 794 -19.82 15.49 5.81
CA ALA A 794 -19.03 16.70 5.66
C ALA A 794 -18.89 17.06 4.17
N SER A 795 -18.83 18.35 3.88
CA SER A 795 -18.71 18.86 2.52
C SER A 795 -18.08 20.24 2.52
N ILE A 796 -17.18 20.47 1.58
CA ILE A 796 -16.70 21.81 1.22
C ILE A 796 -17.90 22.58 0.65
N LYS A 797 -18.32 23.65 1.33
CA LYS A 797 -19.38 24.53 0.83
C LYS A 797 -18.79 25.36 -0.31
N SER A 798 -18.77 24.80 -1.51
CA SER A 798 -18.39 25.55 -2.70
C SER A 798 -19.33 26.74 -2.83
N LYS A 799 -18.82 27.96 -2.65
CA LYS A 799 -19.46 29.19 -3.14
C LYS A 799 -19.43 29.26 -4.68
N GLY A 800 -19.66 28.14 -5.36
CA GLY A 800 -19.24 27.95 -6.74
C GLY A 800 -20.02 26.85 -7.46
N ALA A 801 -21.34 27.07 -7.60
CA ALA A 801 -22.09 26.93 -8.86
C ALA A 801 -23.59 27.15 -8.58
N VAL A 802 -24.24 27.92 -9.46
CA VAL A 802 -25.66 28.33 -9.50
C VAL A 802 -25.94 29.72 -8.90
N PRO A 803 -26.37 30.71 -9.72
CA PRO A 803 -26.73 32.06 -9.27
C PRO A 803 -27.90 32.05 -8.27
N GLU A 804 -27.90 32.97 -7.31
CA GLU A 804 -29.01 33.12 -6.37
C GLU A 804 -30.31 33.55 -7.08
N PRO A 805 -31.51 33.28 -6.54
CA PRO A 805 -32.80 33.61 -7.19
C PRO A 805 -32.94 35.08 -7.58
N HIS A 806 -32.29 35.99 -6.84
CA HIS A 806 -32.26 37.40 -7.16
C HIS A 806 -31.33 37.73 -8.34
N GLU A 807 -30.25 36.96 -8.54
CA GLU A 807 -29.39 37.03 -9.72
C GLU A 807 -30.12 36.49 -10.96
N TRP A 808 -30.92 35.43 -10.82
CA TRP A 808 -31.82 34.96 -11.89
C TRP A 808 -32.86 36.01 -12.28
N ALA A 809 -33.49 36.66 -11.30
CA ALA A 809 -34.45 37.72 -11.54
C ALA A 809 -33.80 38.91 -12.27
N LEU A 810 -32.58 39.28 -11.88
CA LEU A 810 -31.79 40.33 -12.53
C LEU A 810 -31.39 39.98 -13.97
N ILE A 811 -31.00 38.72 -14.22
CA ILE A 811 -30.68 38.23 -15.57
C ILE A 811 -31.92 38.25 -16.46
N ILE A 812 -33.06 37.79 -15.96
CA ILE A 812 -34.34 37.79 -16.70
C ILE A 812 -34.82 39.22 -16.97
N LEU A 813 -34.75 40.12 -15.98
CA LEU A 813 -35.08 41.54 -16.15
C LEU A 813 -34.14 42.22 -17.14
N GLY A 814 -32.85 41.94 -17.07
CA GLY A 814 -31.85 42.47 -18.00
C GLY A 814 -32.09 42.01 -19.44
N LEU A 815 -32.34 40.71 -19.64
CA LEU A 815 -32.71 40.16 -20.96
C LEU A 815 -34.02 40.75 -21.47
N GLY A 816 -35.04 40.90 -20.62
CA GLY A 816 -36.31 41.52 -20.96
C GLY A 816 -36.17 42.99 -21.38
N PHE A 817 -35.33 43.76 -20.69
CA PHE A 817 -35.06 45.16 -21.00
C PHE A 817 -34.30 45.32 -22.33
N ILE A 818 -33.32 44.46 -22.58
CA ILE A 818 -32.57 44.43 -23.85
C ILE A 818 -33.50 44.06 -25.02
N LEU A 819 -34.36 43.06 -24.84
CA LEU A 819 -35.36 42.67 -25.84
C LEU A 819 -36.36 43.82 -26.10
N TYR A 820 -36.82 44.49 -25.05
CA TYR A 820 -37.71 45.64 -25.18
C TYR A 820 -37.08 46.79 -25.98
N ILE A 821 -35.85 47.19 -25.66
CA ILE A 821 -35.14 48.24 -26.41
C ILE A 821 -34.93 47.83 -27.87
N ARG A 822 -34.57 46.58 -28.12
CA ARG A 822 -34.26 46.09 -29.47
C ARG A 822 -35.49 45.97 -30.36
N PHE A 823 -36.66 45.67 -29.80
CA PHE A 823 -37.88 45.42 -30.57
C PHE A 823 -38.92 46.55 -30.51
N ARG A 824 -38.77 47.57 -29.65
CA ARG A 824 -39.75 48.67 -29.55
C ARG A 824 -39.97 49.44 -30.86
N HIS A 825 -38.95 49.53 -31.72
CA HIS A 825 -39.06 50.24 -33.01
C HIS A 825 -39.70 49.40 -34.13
N ARG A 826 -40.01 48.11 -33.90
CA ARG A 826 -40.65 47.24 -34.90
C ARG A 826 -42.14 46.95 -34.63
N PHE A 827 -42.70 47.35 -33.49
CA PHE A 827 -44.04 46.92 -33.06
C PHE A 827 -45.12 48.00 -32.95
N SER A 828 -44.89 49.25 -33.39
CA SER A 828 -46.00 50.22 -33.52
C SER A 828 -46.57 50.22 -34.94
N PHE A 829 -47.36 49.17 -35.25
CA PHE A 829 -48.32 49.21 -36.35
C PHE A 829 -49.53 50.05 -35.96
N ASN A 830 -49.91 50.97 -36.85
CA ASN A 830 -51.05 51.89 -36.72
C ASN A 830 -52.37 51.13 -36.60
N PHE A 831 -53.16 51.43 -35.57
CA PHE A 831 -54.60 51.21 -35.55
C PHE A 831 -55.32 52.53 -35.85
N LYS A 832 -55.97 52.63 -37.01
CA LYS A 832 -57.08 53.56 -37.31
C LYS A 832 -57.98 52.94 -38.38
N GLY A 833 -59.27 52.80 -38.07
CA GLY A 833 -60.34 52.42 -39.00
C GLY A 833 -60.93 51.07 -38.67
#